data_AF-A0A251V717-F1
#
_entry.id   AF-A0A251V717-F1
#
_cell.length_a   1.000
_cell.length_b   1.000
_cell.length_c   1.000
_cell.angle_alpha   90.00
_cell.angle_beta   90.00
_cell.angle_gamma   90.00
#
_symmetry.space_group_name_H-M   'P 1'
#
loop_
_entity.id
_entity.type
_entity.pdbx_description
1 polymer ?
#
loop_
_entity_poly.entity_id
_entity_poly.type
_entity_poly.pdbx_seq_one_letter_code
_entity_poly.pdbx_strand_id
1 'polypeptide(L)'
;MIVPLCFLESNFWSASEMNYVTILSIFVCKMLNPIMVLLLPGCMLKAGLEQEIDNLKKKLTACLRENANLQEELSESYRIKNQLADLHAAELSKSLEAEKQIKFFQSSVAAAFSERDNAIMEAEQAKEKEERASQQYGILQQKIEELNAFVLEEKKRSATLQTDLEKHEKENEIFKQVITKFYETRQHSLNKYDDVNWEDKCISLLNDSDDMWTFTGYGETPTTKYITALEDEVEALRKSVTNLQSKLQMGLEIEKHLKRMVHDLKNGKLCLEEKTKRDISGLRSFHSQHRLEIVGLLEEESSYIKSVVDEVKENMKQICINGERNSLSPQRDTKLQENDCRDVHISPDAASDTTTKENVSELPNTSGSGAEDGSEALVLMLKDKENVSDLQKTGSPGTGDVSEALAQALQEKVAALLLLSQQEERYMLENNVNAALQTKLEELQRNLIQVTNEKVVALMELAQLKQENRLLHEKLNGDGNKGKLITASENKSTFHDKDGRLKGLLKKTYLSQWINPLGSYGSDGGSHHEYAQNITKKSSNSTMDFARMKIEYTALKESLESMERLISSIRRLRLSLVKVKESVPAEDTLTVAGRKSEIIENVVTEAKLLKTALGSTLPVSWSAEVDDGVSSVEKVDCVSAAGFEMVELLILASDLLENSIT
;
A
#
# COMPACT_ATOMS: atom_id res chain seq x y z
N MET A 1 75.34 -19.74 -81.25
CA MET A 1 76.26 -18.77 -81.88
C MET A 1 76.73 -19.37 -83.19
N ILE A 2 76.19 -18.87 -84.29
CA ILE A 2 76.55 -19.22 -85.67
C ILE A 2 77.65 -18.25 -86.09
N VAL A 3 78.80 -18.74 -86.55
CA VAL A 3 79.78 -17.96 -87.32
C VAL A 3 80.25 -18.80 -88.52
N PRO A 4 80.09 -18.30 -89.76
CA PRO A 4 80.55 -18.92 -90.99
C PRO A 4 81.92 -18.36 -91.43
N LEU A 5 82.73 -19.16 -92.13
CA LEU A 5 83.91 -18.74 -92.89
C LEU A 5 83.89 -19.53 -94.21
N CYS A 6 83.36 -18.96 -95.30
CA CYS A 6 83.98 -18.04 -96.26
C CYS A 6 85.15 -18.63 -97.07
N PHE A 7 84.80 -18.94 -98.33
CA PHE A 7 85.54 -18.76 -99.59
C PHE A 7 86.82 -17.90 -99.56
N LEU A 8 87.84 -18.37 -100.28
CA LEU A 8 88.87 -17.69 -101.11
C LEU A 8 89.99 -18.73 -101.36
N GLU A 9 90.65 -18.91 -102.51
CA GLU A 9 90.62 -18.29 -103.83
C GLU A 9 91.43 -19.20 -104.77
N SER A 10 91.16 -19.12 -106.07
CA SER A 10 91.75 -19.90 -107.16
C SER A 10 93.28 -19.88 -107.18
N ASN A 11 93.89 -21.05 -107.44
CA ASN A 11 95.08 -21.13 -108.28
C ASN A 11 95.11 -22.46 -109.05
N PHE A 12 95.70 -22.38 -110.22
CA PHE A 12 95.94 -23.37 -111.26
C PHE A 12 96.36 -24.76 -110.73
N TRP A 13 95.48 -25.77 -110.80
CA TRP A 13 95.84 -27.19 -110.59
C TRP A 13 95.21 -28.04 -111.70
N SER A 14 95.99 -28.99 -112.21
CA SER A 14 95.71 -29.81 -113.39
C SER A 14 94.49 -30.72 -113.19
N ALA A 15 93.91 -31.23 -114.29
CA ALA A 15 92.78 -32.16 -114.25
C ALA A 15 93.03 -33.46 -113.43
N SER A 16 94.27 -33.73 -113.00
CA SER A 16 94.64 -34.83 -112.10
C SER A 16 94.48 -34.50 -110.60
N GLU A 17 94.42 -33.22 -110.22
CA GLU A 17 94.45 -32.77 -108.81
C GLU A 17 93.05 -32.43 -108.27
N MET A 18 92.11 -32.07 -109.15
CA MET A 18 90.68 -31.97 -108.81
C MET A 18 90.08 -33.31 -108.38
N ASN A 19 90.62 -34.43 -108.86
CA ASN A 19 90.17 -35.75 -108.46
C ASN A 19 90.60 -36.07 -107.02
N TYR A 20 91.79 -35.66 -106.59
CA TYR A 20 92.27 -35.87 -105.22
C TYR A 20 91.53 -35.00 -104.18
N VAL A 21 91.21 -33.74 -104.48
CA VAL A 21 90.43 -32.88 -103.56
C VAL A 21 88.98 -33.34 -103.46
N THR A 22 88.38 -33.78 -104.57
CA THR A 22 87.01 -34.33 -104.57
C THR A 22 86.97 -35.70 -103.87
N ILE A 23 87.98 -36.55 -104.07
CA ILE A 23 88.10 -37.84 -103.35
C ILE A 23 88.40 -37.61 -101.87
N LEU A 24 89.26 -36.65 -101.48
CA LEU A 24 89.47 -36.30 -100.08
C LEU A 24 88.20 -35.70 -99.47
N SER A 25 87.48 -34.83 -100.16
CA SER A 25 86.21 -34.28 -99.68
C SER A 25 85.14 -35.37 -99.53
N ILE A 26 85.05 -36.32 -100.47
CA ILE A 26 84.12 -37.46 -100.39
C ILE A 26 84.57 -38.43 -99.29
N PHE A 27 85.87 -38.64 -99.09
CA PHE A 27 86.43 -39.51 -98.07
C PHE A 27 86.27 -38.92 -96.66
N VAL A 28 86.52 -37.62 -96.51
CA VAL A 28 86.27 -36.84 -95.28
C VAL A 28 84.77 -36.78 -95.00
N CYS A 29 83.91 -36.50 -95.99
CA CYS A 29 82.46 -36.58 -95.81
C CYS A 29 81.97 -38.01 -95.51
N LYS A 30 82.53 -39.07 -96.11
CA LYS A 30 82.18 -40.47 -95.80
C LYS A 30 82.71 -40.94 -94.44
N MET A 31 83.81 -40.39 -93.94
CA MET A 31 84.38 -40.71 -92.62
C MET A 31 83.73 -39.88 -91.50
N LEU A 32 83.34 -38.63 -91.75
CA LEU A 32 82.64 -37.79 -90.77
C LEU A 32 81.15 -38.14 -90.62
N ASN A 33 80.48 -38.63 -91.67
CA ASN A 33 79.06 -39.01 -91.60
C ASN A 33 78.76 -40.11 -90.55
N PRO A 34 79.50 -41.24 -90.47
CA PRO A 34 79.27 -42.24 -89.43
C PRO A 34 79.63 -41.74 -88.03
N ILE A 35 80.58 -40.81 -87.90
CA ILE A 35 80.95 -40.19 -86.61
C ILE A 35 79.82 -39.26 -86.12
N MET A 36 79.20 -38.46 -87.01
CA MET A 36 78.03 -37.65 -86.65
C MET A 36 76.80 -38.50 -86.30
N VAL A 37 76.54 -39.58 -87.04
CA VAL A 37 75.41 -40.49 -86.78
C VAL A 37 75.57 -41.23 -85.45
N LEU A 38 76.80 -41.53 -85.01
CA LEU A 38 77.09 -42.11 -83.70
C LEU A 38 77.07 -41.09 -82.55
N LEU A 39 77.35 -39.80 -82.79
CA LEU A 39 77.38 -38.76 -81.75
C LEU A 39 76.02 -38.08 -81.52
N LEU A 40 75.15 -37.98 -82.54
CA LEU A 40 73.82 -37.36 -82.46
C LEU A 40 72.90 -37.99 -81.40
N PRO A 41 72.77 -39.33 -81.30
CA PRO A 41 71.96 -39.96 -80.24
C PRO A 41 72.51 -39.66 -78.83
N GLY A 42 73.83 -39.60 -78.69
CA GLY A 42 74.48 -39.24 -77.42
C GLY A 42 74.20 -37.80 -77.00
N CYS A 43 74.20 -36.85 -77.95
CA CYS A 43 73.85 -35.46 -77.69
C CYS A 43 72.35 -35.25 -77.36
N MET A 44 71.45 -35.98 -78.03
CA MET A 44 70.00 -35.92 -77.76
C MET A 44 69.65 -36.55 -76.41
N LEU A 45 70.28 -37.68 -76.06
CA LEU A 45 70.13 -38.29 -74.73
C LEU A 45 70.66 -37.37 -73.64
N LYS A 46 71.82 -36.73 -73.87
CA LYS A 46 72.40 -35.75 -72.93
C LYS A 46 71.47 -34.54 -72.73
N ALA A 47 70.91 -33.97 -73.81
CA ALA A 47 69.97 -32.85 -73.72
C ALA A 47 68.66 -33.24 -73.02
N GLY A 48 68.13 -34.44 -73.27
CA GLY A 48 66.95 -34.97 -72.58
C GLY A 48 67.19 -35.16 -71.08
N LEU A 49 68.33 -35.74 -70.70
CA LEU A 49 68.75 -35.88 -69.31
C LEU A 49 68.97 -34.52 -68.63
N GLU A 50 69.57 -33.54 -69.31
CA GLU A 50 69.74 -32.18 -68.79
C GLU A 50 68.38 -31.49 -68.54
N GLN A 51 67.43 -31.62 -69.47
CA GLN A 51 66.07 -31.10 -69.28
C GLN A 51 65.36 -31.76 -68.11
N GLU A 52 65.50 -33.08 -67.95
CA GLU A 52 64.91 -33.81 -66.83
C GLU A 52 65.56 -33.43 -65.49
N ILE A 53 66.89 -33.26 -65.46
CA ILE A 53 67.62 -32.72 -64.31
C ILE A 53 67.10 -31.33 -63.93
N ASP A 54 66.91 -30.44 -64.91
CA ASP A 54 66.42 -29.09 -64.64
C ASP A 54 64.94 -29.08 -64.21
N ASN A 55 64.12 -29.97 -64.74
CA ASN A 55 62.74 -30.16 -64.28
C ASN A 55 62.70 -30.68 -62.84
N LEU A 56 63.53 -31.67 -62.51
CA LEU A 56 63.67 -32.21 -61.14
C LEU A 56 64.17 -31.14 -60.17
N LYS A 57 65.13 -30.30 -60.56
CA LYS A 57 65.57 -29.15 -59.75
C LYS A 57 64.43 -28.17 -59.49
N LYS A 58 63.64 -27.82 -60.51
CA LYS A 58 62.48 -26.94 -60.34
C LYS A 58 61.47 -27.54 -59.36
N LYS A 59 61.12 -28.82 -59.52
CA LYS A 59 60.25 -29.54 -58.58
C LYS A 59 60.83 -29.57 -57.17
N LEU A 60 62.13 -29.80 -57.02
CA LEU A 60 62.81 -29.77 -55.72
C LEU A 60 62.72 -28.39 -55.08
N THR A 61 62.95 -27.30 -55.83
CA THR A 61 62.82 -25.93 -55.29
C THR A 61 61.38 -25.57 -54.92
N ALA A 62 60.38 -26.07 -55.67
CA ALA A 62 58.98 -25.88 -55.35
C ALA A 62 58.60 -26.64 -54.06
N CYS A 63 59.02 -27.91 -53.95
CA CYS A 63 58.82 -28.74 -52.76
C CYS A 63 59.49 -28.14 -51.51
N LEU A 64 60.71 -27.60 -51.64
CA LEU A 64 61.40 -26.92 -50.53
C LEU A 64 60.64 -25.67 -50.06
N ARG A 65 60.07 -24.89 -50.99
CA ARG A 65 59.26 -23.71 -50.64
C ARG A 65 57.96 -24.10 -49.94
N GLU A 66 57.27 -25.12 -50.45
CA GLU A 66 56.04 -25.63 -49.84
C GLU A 66 56.30 -26.19 -48.43
N ASN A 67 57.41 -26.91 -48.24
CA ASN A 67 57.82 -27.37 -46.91
C ASN A 67 58.10 -26.21 -45.94
N ALA A 68 58.72 -25.12 -46.42
CA ALA A 68 58.92 -23.92 -45.60
C ALA A 68 57.59 -23.24 -45.23
N ASN A 69 56.65 -23.13 -46.18
CA ASN A 69 55.31 -22.58 -45.91
C ASN A 69 54.54 -23.44 -44.89
N LEU A 70 54.58 -24.77 -45.03
CA LEU A 70 53.94 -25.69 -44.08
C LEU A 70 54.55 -25.57 -42.68
N GLN A 71 55.86 -25.35 -42.59
CA GLN A 71 56.52 -25.11 -41.31
C GLN A 71 56.09 -23.79 -40.67
N GLU A 72 55.89 -22.73 -41.47
CA GLU A 72 55.34 -21.45 -41.01
C GLU A 72 53.89 -21.61 -40.55
N GLU A 73 53.03 -22.25 -41.34
CA GLU A 73 51.63 -22.55 -40.97
C GLU A 73 51.54 -23.39 -39.69
N LEU A 74 52.43 -24.38 -39.53
CA LEU A 74 52.52 -25.18 -38.31
C LEU A 74 52.89 -24.31 -37.11
N SER A 75 53.86 -23.40 -37.26
CA SER A 75 54.29 -22.49 -36.20
C SER A 75 53.16 -21.52 -35.79
N GLU A 76 52.41 -20.99 -36.75
CA GLU A 76 51.23 -20.16 -36.51
C GLU A 76 50.11 -20.94 -35.82
N SER A 77 49.85 -22.18 -36.24
CA SER A 77 48.87 -23.06 -35.59
C SER A 77 49.22 -23.32 -34.12
N TYR A 78 50.50 -23.56 -33.80
CA TYR A 78 50.95 -23.68 -32.41
C TYR A 78 50.84 -22.36 -31.64
N ARG A 79 51.11 -21.21 -32.26
CA ARG A 79 50.94 -19.89 -31.64
C ARG A 79 49.48 -19.64 -31.27
N ILE A 80 48.56 -19.89 -32.20
CA ILE A 80 47.11 -19.75 -31.98
C ILE A 80 46.64 -20.72 -30.89
N LYS A 81 47.11 -21.98 -30.91
CA LYS A 81 46.80 -22.97 -29.87
C LYS A 81 47.17 -22.47 -28.47
N ASN A 82 48.35 -21.88 -28.32
CA ASN A 82 48.80 -21.33 -27.04
C ASN A 82 47.94 -20.13 -26.62
N GLN A 83 47.65 -19.19 -27.54
CA GLN A 83 46.76 -18.06 -27.24
C GLN A 83 45.36 -18.51 -26.80
N LEU A 84 44.81 -19.56 -27.43
CA LEU A 84 43.52 -20.12 -27.04
C LEU A 84 43.56 -20.76 -25.64
N ALA A 85 44.66 -21.44 -25.30
CA ALA A 85 44.84 -22.02 -23.97
C ALA A 85 44.88 -20.93 -22.88
N ASP A 86 45.61 -19.83 -23.14
CA ASP A 86 45.69 -18.70 -22.21
C ASP A 86 44.34 -18.00 -22.04
N LEU A 87 43.60 -17.78 -23.14
CA LEU A 87 42.24 -17.22 -23.10
C LEU A 87 41.26 -18.12 -22.33
N HIS A 88 41.31 -19.43 -22.54
CA HIS A 88 40.48 -20.39 -21.81
C HIS A 88 40.81 -20.39 -20.31
N ALA A 89 42.08 -20.34 -19.94
CA ALA A 89 42.50 -20.24 -18.55
C ALA A 89 42.01 -18.93 -17.89
N ALA A 90 42.12 -17.80 -18.60
CA ALA A 90 41.62 -16.52 -18.12
C ALA A 90 40.08 -16.52 -17.94
N GLU A 91 39.35 -17.13 -18.87
CA GLU A 91 37.89 -17.24 -18.79
C GLU A 91 37.44 -18.17 -17.66
N LEU A 92 38.11 -19.31 -17.47
CA LEU A 92 37.87 -20.18 -16.32
C LEU A 92 38.11 -19.45 -15.00
N SER A 93 39.15 -18.63 -14.91
CA SER A 93 39.42 -17.83 -13.70
C SER A 93 38.30 -16.82 -13.42
N LYS A 94 37.75 -16.16 -14.45
CA LYS A 94 36.62 -15.24 -14.29
C LYS A 94 35.34 -15.98 -13.88
N SER A 95 35.08 -17.14 -14.49
CA SER A 95 33.94 -17.99 -14.15
C SER A 95 33.99 -18.44 -12.69
N LEU A 96 35.16 -18.87 -12.21
CA LEU A 96 35.37 -19.27 -10.82
C LEU A 96 35.15 -18.11 -9.85
N GLU A 97 35.55 -16.88 -10.22
CA GLU A 97 35.30 -15.70 -9.40
C GLU A 97 33.81 -15.32 -9.37
N ALA A 98 33.12 -15.41 -10.50
CA ALA A 98 31.66 -15.25 -10.54
C ALA A 98 30.94 -16.30 -9.69
N GLU A 99 31.40 -17.55 -9.69
CA GLU A 99 30.85 -18.62 -8.84
C GLU A 99 31.00 -18.30 -7.34
N LYS A 100 32.15 -17.75 -6.92
CA LYS A 100 32.34 -17.30 -5.54
C LYS A 100 31.37 -16.18 -5.16
N GLN A 101 31.17 -15.20 -6.05
CA GLN A 101 30.20 -14.12 -5.82
C GLN A 101 28.79 -14.66 -5.68
N ILE A 102 28.38 -15.60 -6.55
CA ILE A 102 27.06 -16.25 -6.46
C ILE A 102 26.91 -16.95 -5.11
N LYS A 103 27.91 -17.72 -4.66
CA LYS A 103 27.88 -18.39 -3.35
C LYS A 103 27.79 -17.39 -2.20
N PHE A 104 28.52 -16.29 -2.27
CA PHE A 104 28.43 -15.20 -1.28
C PHE A 104 27.00 -14.63 -1.22
N PHE A 105 26.41 -14.28 -2.37
CA PHE A 105 25.03 -13.77 -2.41
C PHE A 105 24.02 -14.79 -1.91
N GLN A 106 24.18 -16.07 -2.23
CA GLN A 106 23.33 -17.14 -1.69
C GLN A 106 23.40 -17.20 -0.16
N SER A 107 24.60 -17.13 0.43
CA SER A 107 24.77 -17.08 1.88
C SER A 107 24.17 -15.82 2.50
N SER A 108 24.36 -14.65 1.89
CA SER A 108 23.76 -13.40 2.37
C SER A 108 22.23 -13.44 2.32
N VAL A 109 21.65 -13.99 1.26
CA VAL A 109 20.19 -14.14 1.11
C VAL A 109 19.65 -15.11 2.16
N ALA A 110 20.34 -16.23 2.40
CA ALA A 110 19.94 -17.18 3.44
C ALA A 110 19.97 -16.54 4.85
N ALA A 111 21.01 -15.75 5.17
CA ALA A 111 21.09 -15.01 6.42
C ALA A 111 19.95 -14.00 6.57
N ALA A 112 19.66 -13.21 5.53
CA ALA A 112 18.57 -12.25 5.54
C ALA A 112 17.19 -12.92 5.73
N PHE A 113 16.98 -14.10 5.15
CA PHE A 113 15.76 -14.87 5.40
C PHE A 113 15.67 -15.37 6.85
N SER A 114 16.77 -15.88 7.42
CA SER A 114 16.79 -16.27 8.83
C SER A 114 16.53 -15.10 9.77
N GLU A 115 17.10 -13.92 9.49
CA GLU A 115 16.85 -12.71 10.28
C GLU A 115 15.40 -12.26 10.18
N ARG A 116 14.82 -12.27 8.98
CA ARG A 116 13.40 -11.95 8.78
C ARG A 116 12.50 -12.92 9.53
N ASP A 117 12.79 -14.22 9.47
CA ASP A 117 11.96 -15.23 10.12
C ASP A 117 12.05 -15.12 11.65
N ASN A 118 13.22 -14.79 12.20
CA ASN A 118 13.38 -14.45 13.62
C ASN A 118 12.58 -13.19 14.01
N ALA A 119 12.65 -12.13 13.21
CA ALA A 119 11.90 -10.90 13.45
C ALA A 119 10.37 -11.11 13.40
N ILE A 120 9.89 -11.98 12.49
CA ILE A 120 8.48 -12.38 12.42
C ILE A 120 8.06 -13.10 13.70
N MET A 121 8.86 -14.05 14.18
CA MET A 121 8.58 -14.79 15.41
C MET A 121 8.52 -13.85 16.64
N GLU A 122 9.47 -12.92 16.76
CA GLU A 122 9.48 -11.92 17.83
C GLU A 122 8.25 -11.00 17.77
N ALA A 123 7.84 -10.58 16.56
CA ALA A 123 6.65 -9.77 16.35
C ALA A 123 5.37 -10.54 16.74
N GLU A 124 5.27 -11.83 16.40
CA GLU A 124 4.15 -12.69 16.82
C GLU A 124 4.09 -12.82 18.34
N GLN A 125 5.24 -13.05 18.99
CA GLN A 125 5.31 -13.13 20.46
C GLN A 125 4.92 -11.79 21.13
N ALA A 126 5.31 -10.66 20.55
CA ALA A 126 4.93 -9.33 21.03
C ALA A 126 3.41 -9.11 20.90
N LYS A 127 2.82 -9.51 19.76
CA LYS A 127 1.38 -9.45 19.53
C LYS A 127 0.60 -10.31 20.53
N GLU A 128 1.05 -11.51 20.84
CA GLU A 128 0.38 -12.34 21.87
C GLU A 128 0.44 -11.68 23.26
N LYS A 129 1.54 -11.01 23.61
CA LYS A 129 1.66 -10.26 24.87
C LYS A 129 0.70 -9.06 24.89
N GLU A 130 0.59 -8.34 23.79
CA GLU A 130 -0.37 -7.22 23.63
C GLU A 130 -1.82 -7.71 23.76
N GLU A 131 -2.16 -8.84 23.14
CA GLU A 131 -3.51 -9.40 23.25
C GLU A 131 -3.85 -9.81 24.69
N ARG A 132 -2.91 -10.46 25.40
CA ARG A 132 -3.07 -10.76 26.84
C ARG A 132 -3.23 -9.49 27.68
N ALA A 133 -2.46 -8.45 27.39
CA ALA A 133 -2.59 -7.16 28.08
C ALA A 133 -3.94 -6.49 27.79
N SER A 134 -4.43 -6.56 26.56
CA SER A 134 -5.74 -6.03 26.13
C SER A 134 -6.89 -6.73 26.85
N GLN A 135 -6.80 -8.06 27.01
CA GLN A 135 -7.77 -8.83 27.78
C GLN A 135 -7.77 -8.40 29.27
N GLN A 136 -6.61 -8.23 29.88
CA GLN A 136 -6.50 -7.75 31.27
C GLN A 136 -7.06 -6.33 31.43
N TYR A 137 -6.77 -5.44 30.47
CA TYR A 137 -7.32 -4.09 30.46
C TYR A 137 -8.86 -4.10 30.37
N GLY A 138 -9.43 -4.96 29.53
CA GLY A 138 -10.89 -5.14 29.45
C GLY A 138 -11.51 -5.54 30.80
N ILE A 139 -10.88 -6.46 31.54
CA ILE A 139 -11.33 -6.85 32.89
C ILE A 139 -11.25 -5.68 33.88
N LEU A 140 -10.17 -4.90 33.84
CA LEU A 140 -10.00 -3.73 34.71
C LEU A 140 -11.02 -2.63 34.38
N GLN A 141 -11.28 -2.38 33.11
CA GLN A 141 -12.29 -1.43 32.66
C GLN A 141 -13.69 -1.80 33.18
N GLN A 142 -14.07 -3.07 33.08
CA GLN A 142 -15.34 -3.56 33.64
C GLN A 142 -15.42 -3.32 35.15
N LYS A 143 -14.35 -3.61 35.90
CA LYS A 143 -14.32 -3.37 37.36
C LYS A 143 -14.46 -1.89 37.70
N ILE A 144 -13.87 -0.99 36.90
CA ILE A 144 -14.00 0.45 37.09
C ILE A 144 -15.46 0.88 36.85
N GLU A 145 -16.11 0.36 35.82
CA GLU A 145 -17.52 0.66 35.53
C GLU A 145 -18.45 0.16 36.65
N GLU A 146 -18.21 -1.04 37.18
CA GLU A 146 -18.93 -1.60 38.32
C GLU A 146 -18.77 -0.74 39.58
N LEU A 147 -17.53 -0.32 39.90
CA LEU A 147 -17.26 0.57 41.04
C LEU A 147 -17.89 1.95 40.87
N ASN A 148 -17.85 2.52 39.67
CA ASN A 148 -18.49 3.80 39.38
C ASN A 148 -20.02 3.73 39.56
N ALA A 149 -20.64 2.62 39.15
CA ALA A 149 -22.08 2.40 39.38
C ALA A 149 -22.40 2.32 40.88
N PHE A 150 -21.57 1.63 41.66
CA PHE A 150 -21.72 1.56 43.11
C PHE A 150 -21.60 2.94 43.78
N VAL A 151 -20.57 3.72 43.41
CA VAL A 151 -20.37 5.08 43.94
C VAL A 151 -21.55 6.00 43.60
N LEU A 152 -22.11 5.89 42.39
CA LEU A 152 -23.28 6.67 41.99
C LEU A 152 -24.51 6.32 42.84
N GLU A 153 -24.72 5.05 43.14
CA GLU A 153 -25.85 4.60 43.95
C GLU A 153 -25.71 5.04 45.42
N GLU A 154 -24.50 4.94 45.99
CA GLU A 154 -24.21 5.48 47.32
C GLU A 154 -24.41 7.00 47.38
N LYS A 155 -24.02 7.74 46.34
CA LYS A 155 -24.28 9.19 46.25
C LYS A 155 -25.78 9.52 46.27
N LYS A 156 -26.62 8.71 45.59
CA LYS A 156 -28.08 8.88 45.65
C LYS A 156 -28.60 8.63 47.06
N ARG A 157 -28.18 7.53 47.70
CA ARG A 157 -28.59 7.20 49.08
C ARG A 157 -28.21 8.32 50.06
N SER A 158 -26.99 8.84 49.94
CA SER A 158 -26.52 9.97 50.75
C SER A 158 -27.36 11.23 50.51
N ALA A 159 -27.70 11.55 49.26
CA ALA A 159 -28.57 12.68 48.96
C ALA A 159 -29.98 12.52 49.56
N THR A 160 -30.57 11.31 49.49
CA THR A 160 -31.86 11.03 50.12
C THR A 160 -31.80 11.20 51.64
N LEU A 161 -30.78 10.65 52.29
CA LEU A 161 -30.60 10.80 53.74
C LEU A 161 -30.42 12.26 54.15
N GLN A 162 -29.70 13.06 53.34
CA GLN A 162 -29.55 14.50 53.58
C GLN A 162 -30.91 15.22 53.50
N THR A 163 -31.73 14.89 52.49
CA THR A 163 -33.07 15.52 52.36
C THR A 163 -34.01 15.12 53.51
N ASP A 164 -33.95 13.87 53.98
CA ASP A 164 -34.76 13.41 55.10
C ASP A 164 -34.31 14.06 56.41
N LEU A 165 -32.99 14.23 56.61
CA LEU A 165 -32.44 14.94 57.77
C LEU A 165 -32.93 16.39 57.81
N GLU A 166 -32.81 17.13 56.71
CA GLU A 166 -33.29 18.52 56.61
C GLU A 166 -34.80 18.64 56.85
N LYS A 167 -35.57 17.64 56.41
CA LYS A 167 -37.01 17.58 56.67
C LYS A 167 -37.29 17.40 58.16
N HIS A 168 -36.64 16.44 58.81
CA HIS A 168 -36.82 16.20 60.24
C HIS A 168 -36.33 17.36 61.11
N GLU A 169 -35.26 18.06 60.71
CA GLU A 169 -34.83 19.29 61.38
C GLU A 169 -35.92 20.38 61.32
N LYS A 170 -36.55 20.58 60.15
CA LYS A 170 -37.66 21.53 60.01
C LYS A 170 -38.88 21.12 60.85
N GLU A 171 -39.24 19.84 60.86
CA GLU A 171 -40.33 19.32 61.70
C GLU A 171 -40.04 19.54 63.18
N ASN A 172 -38.81 19.28 63.63
CA ASN A 172 -38.38 19.53 65.00
C ASN A 172 -38.47 21.01 65.38
N GLU A 173 -38.11 21.93 64.49
CA GLU A 173 -38.28 23.37 64.74
C GLU A 173 -39.76 23.77 64.86
N ILE A 174 -40.66 23.15 64.09
CA ILE A 174 -42.11 23.36 64.24
C ILE A 174 -42.58 22.85 65.60
N PHE A 175 -42.20 21.63 65.99
CA PHE A 175 -42.53 21.09 67.31
C PHE A 175 -42.00 21.98 68.42
N LYS A 176 -40.80 22.56 68.25
CA LYS A 176 -40.22 23.50 69.20
C LYS A 176 -41.09 24.72 69.44
N GLN A 177 -41.59 25.32 68.36
CA GLN A 177 -42.51 26.45 68.44
C GLN A 177 -43.84 26.07 69.09
N VAL A 178 -44.41 24.91 68.73
CA VAL A 178 -45.68 24.42 69.27
C VAL A 178 -45.58 24.22 70.79
N ILE A 179 -44.56 23.51 71.25
CA ILE A 179 -44.33 23.27 72.68
C ILE A 179 -44.08 24.58 73.42
N THR A 180 -43.35 25.53 72.83
CA THR A 180 -43.14 26.85 73.43
C THR A 180 -44.48 27.58 73.64
N LYS A 181 -45.37 27.59 72.64
CA LYS A 181 -46.70 28.21 72.75
C LYS A 181 -47.59 27.54 73.81
N PHE A 182 -47.61 26.21 73.87
CA PHE A 182 -48.36 25.49 74.91
C PHE A 182 -47.81 25.78 76.31
N TYR A 183 -46.49 25.82 76.44
CA TYR A 183 -45.84 26.14 77.70
C TYR A 183 -46.13 27.58 78.14
N GLU A 184 -46.07 28.55 77.22
CA GLU A 184 -46.47 29.94 77.49
C GLU A 184 -47.93 30.04 77.93
N THR A 185 -48.85 29.34 77.24
CA THR A 185 -50.28 29.32 77.59
C THR A 185 -50.51 28.77 79.00
N ARG A 186 -49.79 27.70 79.35
CA ARG A 186 -49.79 27.13 80.69
C ARG A 186 -49.19 28.07 81.74
N GLN A 187 -48.07 28.74 81.43
CA GLN A 187 -47.47 29.70 82.36
C GLN A 187 -48.38 30.93 82.59
N HIS A 188 -49.12 31.37 81.56
CA HIS A 188 -50.11 32.44 81.68
C HIS A 188 -51.26 32.07 82.63
N SER A 189 -51.71 30.81 82.68
CA SER A 189 -52.75 30.38 83.62
C SER A 189 -52.23 30.21 85.06
N LEU A 190 -50.94 29.92 85.23
CA LEU A 190 -50.27 29.73 86.53
C LEU A 190 -49.57 31.00 87.07
N ASN A 191 -49.50 32.07 86.28
CA ASN A 191 -48.91 33.37 86.62
C ASN A 191 -47.42 33.30 87.06
N LYS A 192 -46.64 32.38 86.49
CA LYS A 192 -45.20 32.19 86.76
C LYS A 192 -44.41 32.27 85.46
N TYR A 193 -43.27 32.96 85.48
CA TYR A 193 -42.37 33.13 84.32
C TYR A 193 -40.97 32.62 84.67
N ASP A 194 -40.71 31.37 84.31
CA ASP A 194 -39.36 30.78 84.33
C ASP A 194 -38.91 30.52 82.88
N ASP A 195 -37.71 30.99 82.53
CA ASP A 195 -37.07 30.69 81.25
C ASP A 195 -36.30 29.37 81.37
N VAL A 196 -36.86 28.31 80.78
CA VAL A 196 -36.36 26.93 80.90
C VAL A 196 -36.05 26.37 79.52
N ASN A 197 -35.09 25.44 79.45
CA ASN A 197 -34.74 24.75 78.21
C ASN A 197 -35.95 24.01 77.62
N TRP A 198 -35.93 23.76 76.31
CA TRP A 198 -37.04 23.16 75.60
C TRP A 198 -37.36 21.72 76.06
N GLU A 199 -36.35 20.89 76.36
CA GLU A 199 -36.58 19.58 76.98
C GLU A 199 -37.36 19.70 78.31
N ASP A 200 -37.03 20.69 79.15
CA ASP A 200 -37.71 20.89 80.43
C ASP A 200 -39.14 21.43 80.23
N LYS A 201 -39.37 22.27 79.21
CA LYS A 201 -40.72 22.70 78.79
C LYS A 201 -41.58 21.50 78.37
N CYS A 202 -41.03 20.56 77.59
CA CYS A 202 -41.70 19.32 77.21
C CYS A 202 -42.08 18.46 78.41
N ILE A 203 -41.11 18.17 79.29
CA ILE A 203 -41.32 17.35 80.50
C ILE A 203 -42.43 17.97 81.36
N SER A 204 -42.42 19.29 81.48
CA SER A 204 -43.40 20.00 82.30
C SER A 204 -44.82 19.90 81.72
N LEU A 205 -45.00 19.95 80.40
CA LEU A 205 -46.30 19.79 79.73
C LEU A 205 -46.80 18.34 79.78
N LEU A 206 -45.91 17.36 79.61
CA LEU A 206 -46.25 15.93 79.67
C LEU A 206 -46.73 15.49 81.07
N ASN A 207 -46.36 16.22 82.11
CA ASN A 207 -46.75 15.96 83.50
C ASN A 207 -48.05 16.68 83.91
N ASP A 208 -48.73 17.42 83.01
CA ASP A 208 -50.01 18.05 83.32
C ASP A 208 -51.15 17.02 83.42
N SER A 209 -52.09 17.23 84.35
CA SER A 209 -53.30 16.40 84.46
C SER A 209 -54.34 16.77 83.38
N ASP A 210 -55.07 15.79 82.86
CA ASP A 210 -56.08 15.97 81.79
C ASP A 210 -57.10 17.10 82.05
N ASP A 211 -57.47 17.35 83.32
CA ASP A 211 -58.42 18.40 83.69
C ASP A 211 -57.93 19.82 83.35
N MET A 212 -56.62 20.05 83.28
CA MET A 212 -55.98 21.35 82.99
C MET A 212 -56.25 21.86 81.57
N TRP A 213 -56.59 20.95 80.64
CA TRP A 213 -56.75 21.26 79.23
C TRP A 213 -58.21 21.12 78.74
N THR A 214 -59.17 20.98 79.66
CA THR A 214 -60.59 20.87 79.29
C THR A 214 -61.23 22.24 79.08
N PHE A 215 -61.85 22.42 77.91
CA PHE A 215 -62.51 23.67 77.51
C PHE A 215 -64.03 23.50 77.64
N THR A 216 -64.59 23.69 78.84
CA THR A 216 -66.04 23.79 79.04
C THR A 216 -66.45 25.23 79.32
N GLY A 217 -66.27 26.07 78.30
CA GLY A 217 -66.70 27.48 78.30
C GLY A 217 -67.76 27.71 77.24
N TYR A 218 -69.02 27.79 77.66
CA TYR A 218 -70.18 28.17 76.85
C TYR A 218 -69.99 29.55 76.20
N GLY A 219 -70.25 29.67 74.90
CA GLY A 219 -70.37 30.98 74.24
C GLY A 219 -69.97 31.01 72.77
N GLU A 220 -70.70 30.28 71.93
CA GLU A 220 -70.53 30.30 70.47
C GLU A 220 -70.92 31.66 69.87
N THR A 221 -69.95 32.33 69.25
CA THR A 221 -70.13 33.38 68.21
C THR A 221 -68.87 33.63 67.36
N PRO A 222 -67.62 33.35 67.80
CA PRO A 222 -66.43 33.43 66.91
C PRO A 222 -66.31 32.24 65.94
N THR A 223 -66.84 31.08 66.34
CA THR A 223 -66.74 29.81 65.63
C THR A 223 -67.36 29.89 64.23
N THR A 224 -68.51 30.55 64.10
CA THR A 224 -69.26 30.64 62.83
C THR A 224 -68.57 31.51 61.77
N LYS A 225 -67.88 32.60 62.14
CA LYS A 225 -67.13 33.41 61.15
C LYS A 225 -65.87 32.70 60.64
N TYR A 226 -65.20 31.98 61.53
CA TYR A 226 -64.05 31.15 61.18
C TYR A 226 -64.48 29.97 60.28
N ILE A 227 -65.62 29.33 60.59
CA ILE A 227 -66.22 28.30 59.74
C ILE A 227 -66.51 28.84 58.33
N THR A 228 -67.14 30.02 58.19
CA THR A 228 -67.43 30.58 56.85
C THR A 228 -66.18 30.93 56.05
N ALA A 229 -65.12 31.44 56.70
CA ALA A 229 -63.85 31.73 56.00
C ALA A 229 -63.13 30.45 55.55
N LEU A 230 -63.18 29.39 56.36
CA LEU A 230 -62.68 28.07 55.98
C LEU A 230 -63.49 27.44 54.85
N GLU A 231 -64.82 27.62 54.85
CA GLU A 231 -65.69 27.14 53.78
C GLU A 231 -65.36 27.81 52.43
N ASP A 232 -65.11 29.12 52.42
CA ASP A 232 -64.69 29.86 51.22
C ASP A 232 -63.32 29.41 50.70
N GLU A 233 -62.36 29.17 51.60
CA GLU A 233 -61.02 28.68 51.25
C GLU A 233 -61.05 27.23 50.73
N VAL A 234 -61.89 26.37 51.30
CA VAL A 234 -62.14 25.01 50.82
C VAL A 234 -62.74 25.02 49.41
N GLU A 235 -63.64 25.96 49.12
CA GLU A 235 -64.23 26.08 47.78
C GLU A 235 -63.22 26.63 46.75
N ALA A 236 -62.35 27.56 47.14
CA ALA A 236 -61.22 28.00 46.32
C ALA A 236 -60.23 26.86 46.03
N LEU A 237 -59.92 26.05 47.04
CA LEU A 237 -59.08 24.85 46.90
C LEU A 237 -59.72 23.83 45.97
N ARG A 238 -61.02 23.56 46.08
CA ARG A 238 -61.75 22.68 45.15
C ARG A 238 -61.64 23.13 43.70
N LYS A 239 -61.79 24.44 43.44
CA LYS A 239 -61.60 25.00 42.08
C LYS A 239 -60.17 24.83 41.58
N SER A 240 -59.17 24.97 42.45
CA SER A 240 -57.78 24.72 42.08
C SER A 240 -57.51 23.24 41.77
N VAL A 241 -58.09 22.33 42.55
CA VAL A 241 -57.94 20.87 42.37
C VAL A 241 -58.57 20.42 41.06
N THR A 242 -59.77 20.90 40.73
CA THR A 242 -60.40 20.59 39.44
C THR A 242 -59.60 21.11 38.25
N ASN A 243 -58.98 22.29 38.37
CA ASN A 243 -58.05 22.81 37.35
C ASN A 243 -56.81 21.91 37.20
N LEU A 244 -56.16 21.53 38.30
CA LEU A 244 -55.00 20.62 38.28
C LEU A 244 -55.37 19.25 37.71
N GLN A 245 -56.54 18.73 38.05
CA GLN A 245 -57.04 17.46 37.56
C GLN A 245 -57.29 17.50 36.04
N SER A 246 -57.80 18.62 35.51
CA SER A 246 -57.94 18.83 34.07
C SER A 246 -56.58 18.91 33.34
N LYS A 247 -55.57 19.55 33.93
CA LYS A 247 -54.20 19.60 33.40
C LYS A 247 -53.53 18.23 33.42
N LEU A 248 -53.73 17.46 34.49
CA LEU A 248 -53.24 16.09 34.61
C LEU A 248 -53.85 15.19 33.52
N GLN A 249 -55.16 15.32 33.28
CA GLN A 249 -55.85 14.60 32.21
C GLN A 249 -55.26 14.91 30.82
N MET A 250 -55.00 16.19 30.54
CA MET A 250 -54.34 16.61 29.29
C MET A 250 -52.91 16.05 29.19
N GLY A 251 -52.17 16.06 30.30
CA GLY A 251 -50.82 15.46 30.38
C GLY A 251 -50.82 13.96 30.06
N LEU A 252 -51.81 13.21 30.58
CA LEU A 252 -51.99 11.78 30.29
C LEU A 252 -52.31 11.50 28.82
N GLU A 253 -53.11 12.35 28.16
CA GLU A 253 -53.39 12.22 26.73
C GLU A 253 -52.13 12.47 25.88
N ILE A 254 -51.35 13.48 26.24
CA ILE A 254 -50.05 13.75 25.61
C ILE A 254 -49.10 12.57 25.80
N GLU A 255 -48.96 12.06 27.03
CA GLU A 255 -48.14 10.89 27.33
C GLU A 255 -48.57 9.65 26.52
N LYS A 256 -49.87 9.41 26.41
CA LYS A 256 -50.42 8.30 25.63
C LYS A 256 -50.12 8.45 24.13
N HIS A 257 -50.15 9.66 23.59
CA HIS A 257 -49.76 9.92 22.20
C HIS A 257 -48.26 9.68 21.99
N LEU A 258 -47.41 10.21 22.87
CA LEU A 258 -45.96 10.01 22.81
C LEU A 258 -45.57 8.53 22.92
N LYS A 259 -46.18 7.78 23.84
CA LYS A 259 -45.96 6.32 23.95
C LYS A 259 -46.27 5.57 22.66
N ARG A 260 -47.37 5.93 21.97
CA ARG A 260 -47.70 5.34 20.66
C ARG A 260 -46.64 5.66 19.60
N MET A 261 -46.24 6.92 19.49
CA MET A 261 -45.20 7.31 18.53
C MET A 261 -43.88 6.58 18.78
N VAL A 262 -43.45 6.47 20.05
CA VAL A 262 -42.24 5.74 20.42
C VAL A 262 -42.34 4.27 20.05
N HIS A 263 -43.50 3.64 20.28
CA HIS A 263 -43.74 2.26 19.89
C HIS A 263 -43.68 2.07 18.37
N ASP A 264 -44.30 2.97 17.60
CA ASP A 264 -44.30 2.91 16.13
C ASP A 264 -42.89 3.10 15.56
N LEU A 265 -42.12 4.05 16.10
CA LEU A 265 -40.71 4.25 15.74
C LEU A 265 -39.86 3.04 16.10
N LYS A 266 -40.07 2.43 17.28
CA LYS A 266 -39.37 1.21 17.70
C LYS A 266 -39.64 0.05 16.74
N ASN A 267 -40.89 -0.13 16.32
CA ASN A 267 -41.26 -1.19 15.38
C ASN A 267 -40.71 -0.92 13.97
N GLY A 268 -40.73 0.34 13.53
CA GLY A 268 -40.09 0.75 12.28
C GLY A 268 -38.59 0.45 12.27
N LYS A 269 -37.89 0.74 13.39
CA LYS A 269 -36.48 0.39 13.56
C LYS A 269 -36.24 -1.11 13.46
N LEU A 270 -37.02 -1.93 14.17
CA LEU A 270 -36.90 -3.40 14.14
C LEU A 270 -37.09 -3.96 12.72
N CYS A 271 -38.09 -3.46 11.99
CA CYS A 271 -38.34 -3.88 10.61
C CYS A 271 -37.17 -3.55 9.67
N LEU A 272 -36.59 -2.36 9.81
CA LEU A 272 -35.42 -1.95 9.04
C LEU A 272 -34.19 -2.81 9.37
N GLU A 273 -33.95 -3.06 10.65
CA GLU A 273 -32.84 -3.91 11.10
C GLU A 273 -32.97 -5.34 10.54
N GLU A 274 -34.16 -5.93 10.60
CA GLU A 274 -34.42 -7.26 10.04
C GLU A 274 -34.24 -7.30 8.52
N LYS A 275 -34.64 -6.24 7.81
CA LYS A 275 -34.38 -6.11 6.37
C LYS A 275 -32.88 -6.05 6.08
N THR A 276 -32.13 -5.20 6.79
CA THR A 276 -30.67 -5.09 6.60
C THR A 276 -29.95 -6.41 6.90
N LYS A 277 -30.39 -7.14 7.92
CA LYS A 277 -29.85 -8.45 8.24
C LYS A 277 -30.09 -9.46 7.12
N ARG A 278 -31.30 -9.47 6.53
CA ARG A 278 -31.62 -10.31 5.36
C ARG A 278 -30.76 -9.96 4.15
N ASP A 279 -30.62 -8.66 3.85
CA ASP A 279 -29.84 -8.19 2.71
C ASP A 279 -28.34 -8.55 2.87
N ILE A 280 -27.77 -8.36 4.07
CA ILE A 280 -26.38 -8.76 4.39
C ILE A 280 -26.20 -10.28 4.28
N SER A 281 -27.18 -11.06 4.77
CA SER A 281 -27.13 -12.52 4.69
C SER A 281 -27.16 -12.99 3.24
N GLY A 282 -28.00 -12.38 2.40
CA GLY A 282 -28.06 -12.64 0.96
C GLY A 282 -26.76 -12.27 0.24
N LEU A 283 -26.14 -11.15 0.60
CA LEU A 283 -24.84 -10.78 0.03
C LEU A 283 -23.73 -11.76 0.41
N ARG A 284 -23.72 -12.24 1.67
CA ARG A 284 -22.74 -13.23 2.15
C ARG A 284 -22.90 -14.57 1.43
N SER A 285 -24.13 -15.05 1.22
CA SER A 285 -24.35 -16.30 0.48
C SER A 285 -23.90 -16.17 -0.97
N PHE A 286 -24.22 -15.05 -1.63
CA PHE A 286 -23.79 -14.78 -3.00
C PHE A 286 -22.26 -14.73 -3.14
N HIS A 287 -21.58 -14.04 -2.22
CA HIS A 287 -20.12 -14.01 -2.17
C HIS A 287 -19.53 -15.40 -1.92
N SER A 288 -20.11 -16.18 -1.00
CA SER A 288 -19.64 -17.54 -0.73
C SER A 288 -19.78 -18.46 -1.93
N GLN A 289 -20.88 -18.33 -2.68
CA GLN A 289 -21.14 -19.08 -3.90
C GLN A 289 -20.08 -18.76 -4.97
N HIS A 290 -19.84 -17.48 -5.26
CA HIS A 290 -18.82 -17.09 -6.23
C HIS A 290 -17.41 -17.49 -5.81
N ARG A 291 -17.09 -17.43 -4.51
CA ARG A 291 -15.79 -17.90 -4.02
C ARG A 291 -15.61 -19.39 -4.29
N LEU A 292 -16.64 -20.20 -4.06
CA LEU A 292 -16.60 -21.64 -4.36
C LEU A 292 -16.42 -21.90 -5.86
N GLU A 293 -17.14 -21.18 -6.71
CA GLU A 293 -17.01 -21.29 -8.18
C GLU A 293 -15.61 -20.92 -8.66
N ILE A 294 -15.04 -19.81 -8.18
CA ILE A 294 -13.68 -19.38 -8.53
C ILE A 294 -12.65 -20.40 -8.07
N VAL A 295 -12.76 -20.90 -6.84
CA VAL A 295 -11.83 -21.91 -6.31
C VAL A 295 -11.94 -23.20 -7.12
N GLY A 296 -13.15 -23.63 -7.48
CA GLY A 296 -13.36 -24.81 -8.32
C GLY A 296 -12.69 -24.68 -9.70
N LEU A 297 -12.85 -23.54 -10.36
CA LEU A 297 -12.18 -23.27 -11.64
C LEU A 297 -10.65 -23.28 -11.51
N LEU A 298 -10.11 -22.68 -10.45
CA LEU A 298 -8.67 -22.68 -10.21
C LEU A 298 -8.11 -24.08 -9.94
N GLU A 299 -8.87 -24.92 -9.23
CA GLU A 299 -8.48 -26.29 -8.92
C GLU A 299 -8.54 -27.20 -10.17
N GLU A 300 -9.52 -26.97 -11.04
CA GLU A 300 -9.63 -27.63 -12.35
C GLU A 300 -8.44 -27.25 -13.26
N GLU A 301 -8.16 -25.95 -13.41
CA GLU A 301 -7.01 -25.46 -14.20
C GLU A 301 -5.67 -25.95 -13.62
N SER A 302 -5.52 -25.95 -12.29
CA SER A 302 -4.33 -26.48 -11.62
C SER A 302 -4.16 -27.98 -11.90
N SER A 303 -5.26 -28.74 -11.91
CA SER A 303 -5.24 -30.18 -12.21
C SER A 303 -4.89 -30.43 -13.68
N TYR A 304 -5.42 -29.61 -14.58
CA TYR A 304 -5.09 -29.65 -16.00
C TYR A 304 -3.61 -29.35 -16.26
N ILE A 305 -3.08 -28.25 -15.70
CA ILE A 305 -1.66 -27.89 -15.82
C ILE A 305 -0.79 -29.01 -15.26
N LYS A 306 -1.16 -29.61 -14.11
CA LYS A 306 -0.43 -30.73 -13.53
C LYS A 306 -0.40 -31.95 -14.46
N SER A 307 -1.53 -32.30 -15.08
CA SER A 307 -1.58 -33.36 -16.09
C SER A 307 -0.66 -33.08 -17.28
N VAL A 308 -0.67 -31.85 -17.80
CA VAL A 308 0.21 -31.46 -18.91
C VAL A 308 1.68 -31.55 -18.51
N VAL A 309 2.02 -31.10 -17.30
CA VAL A 309 3.38 -31.22 -16.76
C VAL A 309 3.81 -32.67 -16.63
N ASP A 310 2.93 -33.55 -16.14
CA ASP A 310 3.20 -34.98 -16.03
C ASP A 310 3.40 -35.62 -17.41
N GLU A 311 2.61 -35.23 -18.41
CA GLU A 311 2.77 -35.67 -19.81
C GLU A 311 4.10 -35.19 -20.42
N VAL A 312 4.47 -33.92 -20.22
CA VAL A 312 5.77 -33.38 -20.66
C VAL A 312 6.92 -34.11 -19.98
N LYS A 313 6.81 -34.38 -18.68
CA LYS A 313 7.82 -35.13 -17.91
C LYS A 313 7.98 -36.55 -18.45
N GLU A 314 6.89 -37.21 -18.82
CA GLU A 314 6.93 -38.54 -19.42
C GLU A 314 7.52 -38.52 -20.83
N ASN A 315 7.18 -37.51 -21.64
CA ASN A 315 7.81 -37.29 -22.95
C ASN A 315 9.31 -37.02 -22.84
N MET A 316 9.76 -36.24 -21.86
CA MET A 316 11.18 -36.03 -21.59
C MET A 316 11.89 -37.33 -21.21
N LYS A 317 11.29 -38.17 -20.34
CA LYS A 317 11.85 -39.50 -20.04
C LYS A 317 11.96 -40.36 -21.30
N GLN A 318 10.94 -40.37 -22.17
CA GLN A 318 11.02 -41.10 -23.44
C GLN A 318 12.11 -40.55 -24.37
N ILE A 319 12.31 -39.24 -24.42
CA ILE A 319 13.40 -38.62 -25.19
C ILE A 319 14.76 -39.02 -24.61
N CYS A 320 14.92 -39.05 -23.29
CA CYS A 320 16.15 -39.52 -22.64
C CYS A 320 16.42 -41.00 -22.98
N ILE A 321 15.41 -41.86 -22.92
CA ILE A 321 15.51 -43.29 -23.27
C ILE A 321 15.83 -43.48 -24.76
N ASN A 322 15.27 -42.65 -25.65
CA ASN A 322 15.53 -42.70 -27.08
C ASN A 322 16.91 -42.10 -27.46
N GLY A 323 17.43 -41.17 -26.66
CA GLY A 323 18.80 -40.66 -26.76
C GLY A 323 19.85 -41.73 -26.47
N GLU A 324 19.61 -42.58 -25.48
CA GLU A 324 20.48 -43.74 -25.16
C GLU A 324 20.43 -44.85 -26.22
N ARG A 325 19.32 -44.98 -26.98
CA ARG A 325 19.18 -46.02 -28.01
C ARG A 325 19.94 -45.73 -29.30
N ASN A 326 20.28 -44.46 -29.57
CA ASN A 326 20.96 -44.02 -30.80
C ASN A 326 22.50 -43.95 -30.68
N SER A 327 23.08 -44.32 -29.54
CA SER A 327 24.53 -44.41 -29.36
C SER A 327 24.96 -45.83 -29.03
N LEU A 328 25.19 -46.66 -30.06
CA LEU A 328 25.98 -47.88 -29.92
C LEU A 328 27.45 -47.61 -30.30
N SER A 329 28.34 -47.65 -29.29
CA SER A 329 29.64 -48.40 -29.23
C SER A 329 30.62 -47.73 -28.24
N PRO A 330 31.70 -48.40 -27.77
CA PRO A 330 31.73 -48.99 -26.44
C PRO A 330 32.80 -48.41 -25.50
N GLN A 331 32.50 -48.51 -24.20
CA GLN A 331 33.39 -48.78 -23.07
C GLN A 331 34.85 -48.26 -23.12
N ARG A 332 35.17 -47.34 -22.20
CA ARG A 332 36.44 -47.41 -21.47
C ARG A 332 36.28 -46.93 -20.04
N ASP A 333 36.74 -47.79 -19.13
CA ASP A 333 36.84 -47.58 -17.70
C ASP A 333 37.66 -46.34 -17.36
N THR A 334 37.17 -45.51 -16.43
CA THR A 334 38.04 -44.71 -15.57
C THR A 334 37.35 -44.48 -14.23
N LYS A 335 37.89 -45.13 -13.19
CA LYS A 335 37.55 -44.91 -11.77
C LYS A 335 37.67 -43.43 -11.42
N LEU A 336 36.64 -42.86 -10.78
CA LEU A 336 36.79 -41.72 -9.87
C LEU A 336 35.79 -41.84 -8.70
N GLN A 337 36.35 -42.24 -7.56
CA GLN A 337 36.15 -41.74 -6.20
C GLN A 337 34.71 -41.54 -5.67
N GLU A 338 34.34 -42.45 -4.76
CA GLU A 338 33.27 -42.31 -3.78
C GLU A 338 33.46 -41.03 -2.95
N ASN A 339 32.42 -40.21 -2.85
CA ASN A 339 32.21 -39.37 -1.68
C ASN A 339 30.71 -39.27 -1.37
N ASP A 340 30.41 -39.64 -0.13
CA ASP A 340 29.10 -39.74 0.50
C ASP A 340 28.20 -38.51 0.28
N CYS A 341 26.97 -38.76 -0.15
CA CYS A 341 25.83 -37.90 0.16
C CYS A 341 24.73 -38.81 0.70
N ARG A 342 24.70 -38.99 2.02
CA ARG A 342 23.61 -39.69 2.69
C ARG A 342 22.38 -38.79 2.77
N ASP A 343 21.35 -39.30 2.12
CA ASP A 343 19.95 -38.95 2.17
C ASP A 343 19.38 -39.22 3.58
N VAL A 344 18.60 -38.28 4.13
CA VAL A 344 17.77 -38.50 5.32
C VAL A 344 16.39 -37.91 5.06
N HIS A 345 15.49 -38.79 4.65
CA HIS A 345 14.06 -38.58 4.66
C HIS A 345 13.55 -38.33 6.09
N ILE A 346 12.73 -37.29 6.25
CA ILE A 346 11.93 -37.02 7.43
C ILE A 346 10.55 -37.65 7.23
N SER A 347 10.14 -38.53 8.15
CA SER A 347 8.78 -38.70 8.69
C SER A 347 8.69 -39.99 9.51
N PRO A 348 7.66 -40.21 10.36
CA PRO A 348 7.22 -39.39 11.49
C PRO A 348 6.94 -40.26 12.76
N ASP A 349 6.53 -39.60 13.84
CA ASP A 349 5.43 -40.02 14.75
C ASP A 349 5.71 -40.43 16.23
N ALA A 350 4.77 -39.94 17.06
CA ALA A 350 4.16 -40.48 18.28
C ALA A 350 4.89 -40.54 19.66
N ALA A 351 4.28 -39.76 20.60
CA ALA A 351 3.90 -40.11 21.98
C ALA A 351 5.01 -40.35 23.03
N SER A 352 4.87 -40.11 24.33
CA SER A 352 3.81 -39.62 25.24
C SER A 352 4.41 -39.47 26.65
N ASP A 353 3.80 -38.63 27.48
CA ASP A 353 3.97 -38.47 28.92
C ASP A 353 4.12 -39.78 29.75
N THR A 354 4.90 -39.72 30.87
CA THR A 354 4.42 -39.82 32.28
C THR A 354 5.49 -40.31 33.30
N THR A 355 5.70 -39.47 34.33
CA THR A 355 5.70 -39.74 35.81
C THR A 355 6.86 -40.40 36.61
N THR A 356 7.20 -39.69 37.72
CA THR A 356 7.59 -40.11 39.11
C THR A 356 8.98 -40.74 39.34
N LYS A 357 9.77 -40.46 40.41
CA LYS A 357 9.47 -40.09 41.83
C LYS A 357 10.78 -39.74 42.62
N GLU A 358 10.63 -38.92 43.68
CA GLU A 358 11.32 -38.92 45.01
C GLU A 358 12.86 -38.62 45.10
N ASN A 359 13.45 -37.88 46.07
CA ASN A 359 13.02 -37.36 47.39
C ASN A 359 14.09 -36.43 48.07
N VAL A 360 13.63 -35.49 48.94
CA VAL A 360 14.24 -34.81 50.16
C VAL A 360 15.58 -34.04 50.05
N SER A 361 15.90 -32.91 50.72
CA SER A 361 15.45 -32.27 51.98
C SER A 361 15.82 -30.77 52.08
N GLU A 362 15.07 -30.07 52.94
CA GLU A 362 15.48 -29.00 53.88
C GLU A 362 15.59 -27.51 53.47
N LEU A 363 14.54 -26.78 53.92
CA LEU A 363 14.49 -25.39 54.39
C LEU A 363 15.47 -25.14 55.57
N PRO A 364 15.87 -23.88 55.89
CA PRO A 364 14.95 -22.93 56.53
C PRO A 364 15.03 -21.46 56.11
N ASN A 365 13.90 -20.78 56.34
CA ASN A 365 13.66 -19.34 56.25
C ASN A 365 14.40 -18.56 57.36
N THR A 366 14.70 -17.27 57.13
CA THR A 366 14.45 -16.17 58.11
C THR A 366 14.62 -14.77 57.47
N SER A 367 13.52 -14.01 57.50
CA SER A 367 13.28 -12.57 57.82
C SER A 367 14.36 -11.47 57.72
N GLY A 368 13.94 -10.29 57.22
CA GLY A 368 14.47 -8.93 57.52
C GLY A 368 14.64 -8.05 56.26
N SER A 369 13.76 -7.09 55.93
CA SER A 369 13.60 -5.70 56.43
C SER A 369 14.77 -4.73 56.16
N GLY A 370 14.49 -3.61 55.47
CA GLY A 370 15.29 -2.35 55.41
C GLY A 370 16.10 -2.18 54.11
N ALA A 371 15.77 -1.27 53.19
CA ALA A 371 15.86 0.19 53.19
C ALA A 371 17.23 0.75 52.77
N GLU A 372 17.17 1.62 51.75
CA GLU A 372 17.95 2.84 51.50
C GLU A 372 19.38 2.82 50.89
N ASP A 373 19.47 3.69 49.87
CA ASP A 373 20.56 4.58 49.44
C ASP A 373 21.98 4.08 49.17
N GLY A 374 22.39 4.22 47.91
CA GLY A 374 23.75 4.01 47.45
C GLY A 374 24.08 4.92 46.26
N SER A 375 24.07 6.25 46.47
CA SER A 375 24.59 7.20 45.49
C SER A 375 25.37 8.39 46.09
N GLU A 376 26.02 8.19 47.24
CA GLU A 376 26.98 9.15 47.84
C GLU A 376 28.36 8.54 48.13
N ALA A 377 28.87 7.70 47.22
CA ALA A 377 30.20 7.07 47.35
C ALA A 377 31.19 7.41 46.22
N LEU A 378 30.97 8.51 45.48
CA LEU A 378 31.84 8.94 44.37
C LEU A 378 32.60 10.26 44.61
N VAL A 379 32.45 10.90 45.78
CA VAL A 379 33.03 12.23 46.04
C VAL A 379 34.30 12.19 46.91
N LEU A 380 34.72 11.02 47.41
CA LEU A 380 35.86 10.88 48.35
C LEU A 380 37.12 10.18 47.80
N MET A 381 37.36 10.17 46.49
CA MET A 381 38.61 9.61 45.91
C MET A 381 39.39 10.54 44.97
N LEU A 382 39.08 11.85 44.90
CA LEU A 382 39.81 12.81 44.06
C LEU A 382 40.48 13.93 44.85
N LYS A 383 40.98 13.63 46.06
CA LYS A 383 41.83 14.56 46.78
C LYS A 383 42.81 13.79 47.66
N ASP A 384 43.90 13.34 47.06
CA ASP A 384 45.21 13.42 47.70
C ASP A 384 46.35 13.11 46.72
N LYS A 385 47.43 13.88 46.90
CA LYS A 385 48.83 13.56 46.59
C LYS A 385 49.46 14.14 45.31
N GLU A 386 49.64 15.46 45.37
CA GLU A 386 50.88 16.11 44.95
C GLU A 386 51.96 15.88 46.04
N ASN A 387 53.06 15.18 45.71
CA ASN A 387 54.44 15.48 46.16
C ASN A 387 55.48 14.43 45.72
N VAL A 388 56.41 14.92 44.88
CA VAL A 388 57.89 14.84 44.94
C VAL A 388 58.59 13.46 44.97
N SER A 389 59.28 13.20 43.85
CA SER A 389 60.72 12.89 43.70
C SER A 389 61.48 12.27 44.88
N ASP A 390 61.87 10.99 44.73
CA ASP A 390 63.24 10.49 45.02
C ASP A 390 63.27 8.95 44.95
N LEU A 391 63.83 8.39 43.87
CA LEU A 391 64.88 7.37 43.94
C LEU A 391 65.37 6.99 42.53
N GLN A 392 66.61 7.38 42.24
CA GLN A 392 67.38 6.82 41.16
C GLN A 392 67.90 5.41 41.54
N LYS A 393 67.77 4.49 40.58
CA LYS A 393 68.85 3.59 40.12
C LYS A 393 69.18 2.35 40.97
N THR A 394 68.54 1.23 40.62
CA THR A 394 69.21 -0.10 40.55
C THR A 394 68.76 -0.81 39.28
N GLY A 395 69.70 -1.09 38.37
CA GLY A 395 69.40 -1.83 37.14
C GLY A 395 69.19 -3.32 37.42
N SER A 396 68.10 -3.87 36.87
CA SER A 396 67.91 -5.30 36.61
C SER A 396 66.91 -5.42 35.44
N PRO A 397 67.13 -6.31 34.45
CA PRO A 397 66.38 -6.33 33.20
C PRO A 397 65.03 -7.01 33.41
N GLY A 398 63.98 -6.21 33.55
CA GLY A 398 62.60 -6.74 33.67
C GLY A 398 61.50 -5.67 33.61
N THR A 399 61.82 -4.44 33.19
CA THR A 399 60.88 -3.30 33.23
C THR A 399 60.21 -2.99 31.88
N GLY A 400 60.50 -3.78 30.83
CA GLY A 400 59.80 -3.67 29.54
C GLY A 400 58.33 -4.09 29.66
N ASP A 401 58.09 -5.23 30.30
CA ASP A 401 56.75 -5.83 30.38
C ASP A 401 55.73 -4.98 31.15
N VAL A 402 56.14 -4.23 32.17
CA VAL A 402 55.20 -3.41 32.98
C VAL A 402 54.81 -2.13 32.24
N SER A 403 55.75 -1.50 31.53
CA SER A 403 55.46 -0.30 30.74
C SER A 403 54.65 -0.63 29.48
N GLU A 404 54.92 -1.79 28.88
CA GLU A 404 54.19 -2.30 27.72
C GLU A 404 52.79 -2.77 28.11
N ALA A 405 52.64 -3.49 29.24
CA ALA A 405 51.33 -3.86 29.79
C ALA A 405 50.48 -2.63 30.17
N LEU A 406 51.10 -1.57 30.70
CA LEU A 406 50.39 -0.31 31.00
C LEU A 406 49.95 0.41 29.72
N ALA A 407 50.81 0.47 28.70
CA ALA A 407 50.47 1.06 27.41
C ALA A 407 49.32 0.29 26.73
N GLN A 408 49.36 -1.05 26.79
CA GLN A 408 48.31 -1.91 26.26
C GLN A 408 46.99 -1.76 27.04
N ALA A 409 47.03 -1.70 28.37
CA ALA A 409 45.84 -1.45 29.19
C ALA A 409 45.21 -0.06 28.91
N LEU A 410 46.03 0.96 28.65
CA LEU A 410 45.52 2.27 28.24
C LEU A 410 44.91 2.24 26.84
N GLN A 411 45.52 1.51 25.90
CA GLN A 411 44.97 1.35 24.56
C GLN A 411 43.65 0.58 24.57
N GLU A 412 43.54 -0.49 25.38
CA GLU A 412 42.30 -1.24 25.59
C GLU A 412 41.22 -0.37 26.25
N LYS A 413 41.58 0.47 27.23
CA LYS A 413 40.64 1.41 27.85
C LYS A 413 40.15 2.47 26.86
N VAL A 414 41.03 3.00 26.01
CA VAL A 414 40.64 3.95 24.94
C VAL A 414 39.72 3.26 23.93
N ALA A 415 40.02 2.02 23.53
CA ALA A 415 39.16 1.26 22.64
C ALA A 415 37.78 0.97 23.27
N ALA A 416 37.74 0.61 24.56
CA ALA A 416 36.49 0.41 25.29
C ALA A 416 35.67 1.70 25.42
N LEU A 417 36.31 2.85 25.69
CA LEU A 417 35.64 4.15 25.75
C LEU A 417 35.10 4.59 24.38
N LEU A 418 35.81 4.32 23.29
CA LEU A 418 35.31 4.59 21.93
C LEU A 418 34.09 3.73 21.59
N LEU A 419 34.09 2.45 21.97
CA LEU A 419 32.94 1.56 21.77
C LEU A 419 31.74 2.02 22.60
N LEU A 420 31.94 2.43 23.86
CA LEU A 420 30.87 2.98 24.69
C LEU A 420 30.31 4.29 24.11
N SER A 421 31.17 5.17 23.61
CA SER A 421 30.75 6.42 22.95
C SER A 421 29.93 6.15 21.68
N GLN A 422 30.33 5.18 20.86
CA GLN A 422 29.54 4.78 19.68
C GLN A 422 28.20 4.13 20.06
N GLN A 423 28.17 3.38 21.17
CA GLN A 423 26.94 2.78 21.66
C GLN A 423 25.97 3.85 22.19
N GLU A 424 26.47 4.86 22.89
CA GLU A 424 25.68 6.00 23.35
C GLU A 424 25.12 6.81 22.17
N GLU A 425 25.92 7.03 21.12
CA GLU A 425 25.45 7.70 19.89
C GLU A 425 24.34 6.90 19.19
N ARG A 426 24.49 5.56 19.08
CA ARG A 426 23.44 4.68 18.54
C ARG A 426 22.17 4.74 19.38
N TYR A 427 22.30 4.68 20.71
CA TYR A 427 21.16 4.76 21.62
C TYR A 427 20.41 6.10 21.48
N MET A 428 21.14 7.21 21.37
CA MET A 428 20.54 8.52 21.13
C MET A 428 19.85 8.62 19.76
N LEU A 429 20.46 8.05 18.72
CA LEU A 429 19.87 8.02 17.38
C LEU A 429 18.60 7.17 17.35
N GLU A 430 18.62 6.00 17.97
CA GLU A 430 17.48 5.09 18.09
C GLU A 430 16.33 5.74 18.87
N ASN A 431 16.63 6.41 19.99
CA ASN A 431 15.63 7.18 20.75
C ASN A 431 15.02 8.32 19.92
N ASN A 432 15.83 9.05 19.15
CA ASN A 432 15.34 10.12 18.28
C ASN A 432 14.44 9.58 17.15
N VAL A 433 14.82 8.46 16.54
CA VAL A 433 14.02 7.78 15.51
C VAL A 433 12.70 7.28 16.11
N ASN A 434 12.75 6.67 17.28
CA ASN A 434 11.56 6.20 18.00
C ASN A 434 10.62 7.36 18.37
N ALA A 435 11.15 8.49 18.83
CA ALA A 435 10.36 9.69 19.10
C ALA A 435 9.70 10.27 17.83
N ALA A 436 10.42 10.29 16.71
CA ALA A 436 9.88 10.74 15.42
C ALA A 436 8.77 9.79 14.91
N LEU A 437 8.98 8.47 15.04
CA LEU A 437 7.98 7.45 14.69
C LEU A 437 6.73 7.57 15.56
N GLN A 438 6.88 7.76 16.87
CA GLN A 438 5.76 7.96 17.80
C GLN A 438 4.95 9.21 17.42
N THR A 439 5.63 10.31 17.10
CA THR A 439 4.97 11.54 16.65
C THR A 439 4.19 11.31 15.34
N LYS A 440 4.74 10.53 14.41
CA LYS A 440 4.07 10.18 13.15
C LYS A 440 2.89 9.24 13.36
N LEU A 441 2.98 8.30 14.29
CA LEU A 441 1.88 7.43 14.68
C LEU A 441 0.69 8.24 15.22
N GLU A 442 0.95 9.17 16.14
CA GLU A 442 -0.08 10.04 16.72
C GLU A 442 -0.71 10.97 15.68
N GLU A 443 0.08 11.49 14.75
CA GLU A 443 -0.42 12.28 13.61
C GLU A 443 -1.34 11.46 12.71
N LEU A 444 -0.95 10.23 12.36
CA LEU A 444 -1.77 9.32 11.56
C LEU A 444 -3.06 8.93 12.28
N GLN A 445 -3.01 8.67 13.59
CA GLN A 445 -4.20 8.40 14.40
C GLN A 445 -5.17 9.59 14.40
N ARG A 446 -4.65 10.82 14.57
CA ARG A 446 -5.46 12.05 14.48
C ARG A 446 -6.09 12.21 13.10
N ASN A 447 -5.32 12.01 12.03
CA ASN A 447 -5.82 12.10 10.65
C ASN A 447 -6.90 11.05 10.37
N LEU A 448 -6.73 9.82 10.86
CA LEU A 448 -7.72 8.76 10.71
C LEU A 448 -9.03 9.09 11.42
N ILE A 449 -8.97 9.60 12.65
CA ILE A 449 -10.16 10.05 13.39
C ILE A 449 -10.84 11.21 12.66
N GLN A 450 -10.08 12.18 12.16
CA GLN A 450 -10.61 13.31 11.40
C GLN A 450 -11.32 12.86 10.12
N VAL A 451 -10.66 12.07 9.27
CA VAL A 451 -11.24 11.55 8.02
C VAL A 451 -12.47 10.69 8.29
N THR A 452 -12.48 9.93 9.39
CA THR A 452 -13.64 9.14 9.81
C THR A 452 -14.80 10.06 10.18
N ASN A 453 -14.55 11.10 10.96
CA ASN A 453 -15.58 12.08 11.35
C ASN A 453 -16.11 12.84 10.12
N GLU A 454 -15.23 13.32 9.24
CA GLU A 454 -15.61 13.98 7.99
C GLU A 454 -16.46 13.05 7.10
N LYS A 455 -16.10 11.78 7.01
CA LYS A 455 -16.90 10.77 6.29
C LYS A 455 -18.27 10.56 6.92
N VAL A 456 -18.37 10.51 8.25
CA VAL A 456 -19.66 10.41 8.94
C VAL A 456 -20.53 11.63 8.67
N VAL A 457 -19.96 12.83 8.71
CA VAL A 457 -20.66 14.08 8.38
C VAL A 457 -21.15 14.06 6.93
N ALA A 458 -20.30 13.72 5.96
CA ALA A 458 -20.67 13.64 4.55
C ALA A 458 -21.78 12.59 4.30
N LEU A 459 -21.73 11.45 4.99
CA LEU A 459 -22.78 10.43 4.92
C LEU A 459 -24.11 10.93 5.53
N MET A 460 -24.04 11.72 6.61
CA MET A 460 -25.22 12.32 7.24
C MET A 460 -25.85 13.37 6.33
N GLU A 461 -25.05 14.26 5.72
CA GLU A 461 -25.51 15.23 4.72
C GLU A 461 -26.11 14.54 3.49
N LEU A 462 -25.48 13.48 3.00
CA LEU A 462 -26.02 12.68 1.89
C LEU A 462 -27.35 12.02 2.26
N ALA A 463 -27.50 11.52 3.48
CA ALA A 463 -28.76 10.96 3.96
C ALA A 463 -29.86 12.02 4.03
N GLN A 464 -29.52 13.23 4.51
CA GLN A 464 -30.42 14.37 4.56
C GLN A 464 -30.84 14.82 3.14
N LEU A 465 -29.90 15.01 2.23
CA LEU A 465 -30.18 15.35 0.83
C LEU A 465 -31.06 14.30 0.14
N LYS A 466 -30.82 13.01 0.41
CA LYS A 466 -31.69 11.93 -0.10
C LYS A 466 -33.11 12.03 0.47
N GLN A 467 -33.28 12.44 1.72
CA GLN A 467 -34.60 12.64 2.33
C GLN A 467 -35.31 13.85 1.74
N GLU A 468 -34.61 14.97 1.57
CA GLU A 468 -35.14 16.18 0.92
C GLU A 468 -35.53 15.91 -0.53
N ASN A 469 -34.71 15.15 -1.28
CA ASN A 469 -35.04 14.76 -2.65
C ASN A 469 -36.27 13.83 -2.72
N ARG A 470 -36.44 12.92 -1.76
CA ARG A 470 -37.67 12.12 -1.64
C ARG A 470 -38.89 13.01 -1.36
N LEU A 471 -38.79 13.97 -0.45
CA LEU A 471 -39.86 14.92 -0.15
C LEU A 471 -40.20 15.81 -1.35
N LEU A 472 -39.20 16.22 -2.13
CA LEU A 472 -39.40 16.99 -3.36
C LEU A 472 -40.07 16.14 -4.44
N HIS A 473 -39.68 14.87 -4.61
CA HIS A 473 -40.37 13.93 -5.50
C HIS A 473 -41.82 13.67 -5.07
N GLU A 474 -42.08 13.58 -3.76
CA GLU A 474 -43.44 13.40 -3.23
C GLU A 474 -44.30 14.66 -3.45
N LYS A 475 -43.74 15.87 -3.28
CA LYS A 475 -44.41 17.13 -3.61
C LYS A 475 -44.69 17.27 -5.10
N LEU A 476 -43.74 16.89 -5.97
CA LEU A 476 -43.91 16.94 -7.43
C LEU A 476 -45.00 15.97 -7.91
N ASN A 477 -45.11 14.79 -7.28
CA ASN A 477 -46.15 13.81 -7.57
C ASN A 477 -47.50 14.18 -6.93
N GLY A 478 -47.49 14.94 -5.82
CA GLY A 478 -48.68 15.44 -5.12
C GLY A 478 -49.34 16.64 -5.79
N ASP A 479 -48.60 17.42 -6.59
CA ASP A 479 -49.12 18.59 -7.32
C ASP A 479 -49.78 18.23 -8.66
N GLY A 480 -49.62 17.00 -9.13
CA GLY A 480 -50.22 16.48 -10.37
C GLY A 480 -51.73 16.22 -10.30
N ASN A 481 -52.38 16.44 -9.15
CA ASN A 481 -53.78 16.04 -8.94
C ASN A 481 -54.69 17.13 -8.34
N LYS A 482 -54.40 18.41 -8.62
CA LYS A 482 -55.37 19.50 -8.46
C LYS A 482 -55.33 20.46 -9.65
N GLY A 483 -56.45 20.53 -10.38
CA GLY A 483 -56.77 21.72 -11.20
C GLY A 483 -57.09 21.45 -12.67
N LYS A 484 -58.31 20.97 -12.91
CA LYS A 484 -58.99 21.08 -14.21
C LYS A 484 -59.61 22.49 -14.30
N LEU A 485 -59.48 23.10 -15.49
CA LEU A 485 -60.24 24.25 -16.01
C LEU A 485 -59.74 25.67 -15.64
N ILE A 486 -59.13 26.36 -16.61
CA ILE A 486 -59.59 27.64 -17.20
C ILE A 486 -58.87 27.85 -18.55
N THR A 487 -59.65 28.39 -19.47
CA THR A 487 -59.49 28.56 -20.91
C THR A 487 -58.58 29.71 -21.35
N ALA A 488 -57.90 29.49 -22.48
CA ALA A 488 -57.59 30.42 -23.58
C ALA A 488 -56.96 31.80 -23.29
N SER A 489 -55.76 32.02 -23.82
CA SER A 489 -55.44 33.14 -24.73
C SER A 489 -53.96 33.10 -25.13
N GLU A 490 -53.72 33.12 -26.44
CA GLU A 490 -52.43 33.24 -27.10
C GLU A 490 -51.62 34.45 -26.62
N ASN A 491 -50.29 34.29 -26.53
CA ASN A 491 -49.35 35.22 -27.15
C ASN A 491 -48.04 34.50 -27.48
N LYS A 492 -47.69 34.57 -28.77
CA LYS A 492 -46.49 34.04 -29.42
C LYS A 492 -45.21 34.64 -28.82
N SER A 493 -44.27 33.77 -28.48
CA SER A 493 -42.84 34.04 -28.67
C SER A 493 -42.14 32.76 -29.11
N THR A 494 -41.88 32.69 -30.39
CA THR A 494 -41.11 31.68 -31.10
C THR A 494 -39.61 31.84 -30.81
N PHE A 495 -38.92 30.77 -30.42
CA PHE A 495 -37.72 30.18 -31.08
C PHE A 495 -36.81 29.39 -30.13
N HIS A 496 -36.60 28.12 -30.50
CA HIS A 496 -35.49 27.20 -30.24
C HIS A 496 -35.21 26.69 -28.82
N ASP A 497 -35.86 25.56 -28.53
CA ASP A 497 -35.26 24.27 -28.18
C ASP A 497 -33.83 24.29 -27.61
N LYS A 498 -33.72 24.26 -26.28
CA LYS A 498 -32.50 23.89 -25.54
C LYS A 498 -32.67 22.62 -24.71
N ASP A 499 -33.68 21.80 -25.01
CA ASP A 499 -33.94 20.54 -24.29
C ASP A 499 -33.32 19.30 -24.98
N GLY A 500 -32.55 19.51 -26.06
CA GLY A 500 -31.81 18.46 -26.75
C GLY A 500 -30.47 18.06 -26.12
N ARG A 501 -29.88 18.84 -25.20
CA ARG A 501 -28.46 18.66 -24.82
C ARG A 501 -28.20 17.66 -23.68
N LEU A 502 -29.22 17.30 -22.90
CA LEU A 502 -29.10 16.30 -21.82
C LEU A 502 -29.65 14.90 -22.22
N LYS A 503 -30.46 14.80 -23.28
CA LYS A 503 -30.89 13.51 -23.83
C LYS A 503 -29.81 12.80 -24.65
N GLY A 504 -28.82 13.53 -25.17
CA GLY A 504 -27.66 12.94 -25.84
C GLY A 504 -26.69 12.22 -24.89
N LEU A 505 -26.62 12.66 -23.62
CA LEU A 505 -25.75 12.08 -22.59
C LEU A 505 -26.23 10.72 -22.08
N LEU A 506 -27.50 10.41 -22.29
CA LEU A 506 -28.09 9.11 -21.99
C LEU A 506 -28.84 8.63 -23.23
N LYS A 507 -28.12 8.51 -24.36
CA LYS A 507 -28.61 7.61 -25.42
C LYS A 507 -28.82 6.26 -24.76
N LYS A 508 -30.11 5.93 -24.63
CA LYS A 508 -30.72 4.79 -23.96
C LYS A 508 -30.12 3.45 -24.39
N THR A 509 -29.28 3.42 -25.43
CA THR A 509 -28.55 2.26 -25.96
C THR A 509 -27.42 1.79 -25.05
N TYR A 510 -26.67 2.67 -24.39
CA TYR A 510 -25.53 2.25 -23.55
C TYR A 510 -25.97 1.59 -22.23
N LEU A 511 -27.06 2.04 -21.61
CA LEU A 511 -27.59 1.38 -20.42
C LEU A 511 -28.47 0.16 -20.75
N SER A 512 -29.14 0.13 -21.90
CA SER A 512 -29.99 -1.02 -22.25
C SER A 512 -29.19 -2.25 -22.67
N GLN A 513 -27.96 -2.10 -23.19
CA GLN A 513 -27.09 -3.23 -23.49
C GLN A 513 -26.46 -3.85 -22.23
N TRP A 514 -26.30 -3.07 -21.17
CA TRP A 514 -25.80 -3.54 -19.87
C TRP A 514 -26.91 -4.05 -18.94
N ILE A 515 -28.16 -3.64 -19.17
CA ILE A 515 -29.33 -4.02 -18.34
C ILE A 515 -30.09 -5.25 -18.91
N ASN A 516 -29.91 -5.63 -20.17
CA ASN A 516 -30.58 -6.79 -20.76
C ASN A 516 -29.61 -7.85 -21.34
N PRO A 517 -29.31 -8.93 -20.60
CA PRO A 517 -28.83 -10.17 -21.18
C PRO A 517 -30.01 -11.12 -21.43
N LEU A 518 -30.99 -10.77 -22.28
CA LEU A 518 -31.90 -11.77 -22.86
C LEU A 518 -32.62 -11.22 -24.10
N GLY A 519 -32.61 -12.02 -25.17
CA GLY A 519 -32.95 -11.63 -26.52
C GLY A 519 -34.39 -11.14 -26.72
N SER A 520 -34.52 -10.20 -27.65
CA SER A 520 -35.77 -9.94 -28.37
C SER A 520 -35.41 -9.75 -29.85
N TYR A 521 -35.33 -10.87 -30.57
CA TYR A 521 -35.59 -10.91 -31.99
C TYR A 521 -36.66 -11.97 -32.23
N GLY A 522 -37.62 -11.59 -33.07
CA GLY A 522 -38.94 -12.17 -33.17
C GLY A 522 -38.97 -13.61 -33.67
N SER A 523 -40.12 -14.21 -33.35
CA SER A 523 -40.70 -15.39 -33.96
C SER A 523 -40.52 -15.43 -35.48
N ASP A 524 -39.77 -16.41 -35.99
CA ASP A 524 -40.30 -17.30 -37.04
C ASP A 524 -39.58 -18.66 -37.04
N GLY A 525 -40.32 -19.72 -37.36
CA GLY A 525 -39.89 -21.11 -37.18
C GLY A 525 -38.92 -21.63 -38.25
N GLY A 526 -38.20 -22.71 -37.92
CA GLY A 526 -37.54 -23.56 -38.93
C GLY A 526 -36.27 -24.29 -38.49
N SER A 527 -36.41 -25.60 -38.31
CA SER A 527 -35.43 -26.69 -38.56
C SER A 527 -34.01 -26.64 -37.99
N HIS A 528 -33.71 -27.70 -37.24
CA HIS A 528 -32.41 -28.29 -36.93
C HIS A 528 -31.36 -28.17 -38.06
N HIS A 529 -30.17 -27.69 -37.72
CA HIS A 529 -28.83 -28.26 -38.02
C HIS A 529 -27.76 -27.18 -38.31
N GLU A 530 -27.32 -26.43 -37.29
CA GLU A 530 -26.03 -25.72 -37.30
C GLU A 530 -25.72 -25.12 -35.91
N TYR A 531 -25.16 -25.92 -34.98
CA TYR A 531 -24.80 -25.44 -33.63
C TYR A 531 -23.28 -25.51 -33.32
N ALA A 532 -22.48 -26.11 -34.20
CA ALA A 532 -21.04 -26.29 -33.92
C ALA A 532 -20.15 -25.13 -34.40
N GLN A 533 -20.58 -24.34 -35.39
CA GLN A 533 -19.73 -23.27 -35.96
C GLN A 533 -19.86 -21.89 -35.28
N ASN A 534 -20.83 -21.71 -34.38
CA ASN A 534 -21.05 -20.42 -33.70
C ASN A 534 -20.29 -20.28 -32.37
N ILE A 535 -19.76 -21.37 -31.78
CA ILE A 535 -19.08 -21.30 -30.47
C ILE A 535 -17.68 -20.70 -30.60
N THR A 536 -16.96 -20.97 -31.69
CA THR A 536 -15.61 -20.45 -31.91
C THR A 536 -15.59 -18.95 -32.26
N LYS A 537 -16.56 -18.46 -33.04
CA LYS A 537 -16.76 -17.01 -33.28
C LYS A 537 -17.27 -16.25 -32.05
N LYS A 538 -18.05 -16.91 -31.18
CA LYS A 538 -18.58 -16.29 -29.94
C LYS A 538 -17.51 -16.17 -28.84
N SER A 539 -16.57 -17.12 -28.79
CA SER A 539 -15.42 -17.09 -27.87
C SER A 539 -14.40 -16.00 -28.22
N SER A 540 -14.10 -15.80 -29.51
CA SER A 540 -13.22 -14.70 -29.94
C SER A 540 -13.84 -13.32 -29.68
N ASN A 541 -15.15 -13.19 -29.82
CA ASN A 541 -15.84 -11.93 -29.52
C ASN A 541 -15.86 -11.64 -28.02
N SER A 542 -16.20 -12.61 -27.17
CA SER A 542 -16.16 -12.46 -25.70
C SER A 542 -14.77 -12.08 -25.15
N THR A 543 -13.71 -12.70 -25.71
CA THR A 543 -12.32 -12.44 -25.29
C THR A 543 -11.84 -11.07 -25.80
N MET A 544 -12.21 -10.70 -27.03
CA MET A 544 -11.94 -9.39 -27.60
C MET A 544 -12.74 -8.28 -26.88
N ASP A 545 -13.96 -8.58 -26.43
CA ASP A 545 -14.81 -7.68 -25.64
C ASP A 545 -14.27 -7.50 -24.22
N PHE A 546 -13.68 -8.53 -23.61
CA PHE A 546 -13.00 -8.41 -22.32
C PHE A 546 -11.70 -7.62 -22.40
N ALA A 547 -10.90 -7.85 -23.44
CA ALA A 547 -9.70 -7.05 -23.71
C ALA A 547 -10.05 -5.58 -24.03
N ARG A 548 -11.10 -5.36 -24.83
CA ARG A 548 -11.67 -4.04 -25.13
C ARG A 548 -12.16 -3.36 -23.86
N MET A 549 -12.92 -4.05 -23.03
CA MET A 549 -13.42 -3.54 -21.75
C MET A 549 -12.29 -3.20 -20.78
N LYS A 550 -11.21 -4.00 -20.76
CA LYS A 550 -9.99 -3.67 -19.99
C LYS A 550 -9.35 -2.38 -20.49
N ILE A 551 -9.21 -2.23 -21.80
CA ILE A 551 -8.65 -1.03 -22.43
C ILE A 551 -9.53 0.19 -22.14
N GLU A 552 -10.85 0.06 -22.25
CA GLU A 552 -11.82 1.11 -21.94
C GLU A 552 -11.80 1.49 -20.45
N TYR A 553 -11.70 0.51 -19.55
CA TYR A 553 -11.56 0.76 -18.12
C TYR A 553 -10.26 1.49 -17.79
N THR A 554 -9.12 1.09 -18.39
CA THR A 554 -7.84 1.79 -18.21
C THR A 554 -7.87 3.19 -18.79
N ALA A 555 -8.46 3.38 -19.97
CA ALA A 555 -8.61 4.70 -20.59
C ALA A 555 -9.53 5.63 -19.76
N LEU A 556 -10.63 5.08 -19.22
CA LEU A 556 -11.52 5.81 -18.32
C LEU A 556 -10.81 6.19 -17.01
N LYS A 557 -9.99 5.29 -16.46
CA LYS A 557 -9.19 5.57 -15.26
C LYS A 557 -8.14 6.65 -15.52
N GLU A 558 -7.42 6.59 -16.63
CA GLU A 558 -6.46 7.62 -17.03
C GLU A 558 -7.13 8.98 -17.27
N SER A 559 -8.32 8.98 -17.89
CA SER A 559 -9.14 10.19 -18.07
C SER A 559 -9.62 10.78 -16.74
N LEU A 560 -10.01 9.93 -15.78
CA LEU A 560 -10.40 10.36 -14.43
C LEU A 560 -9.21 10.98 -13.67
N GLU A 561 -8.04 10.34 -13.71
CA GLU A 561 -6.82 10.88 -13.09
C GLU A 561 -6.37 12.19 -13.77
N SER A 562 -6.52 12.30 -15.09
CA SER A 562 -6.27 13.54 -15.83
C SER A 562 -7.23 14.65 -15.40
N MET A 563 -8.52 14.33 -15.25
CA MET A 563 -9.54 15.25 -14.75
C MET A 563 -9.23 15.74 -13.33
N GLU A 564 -8.75 14.87 -12.45
CA GLU A 564 -8.38 15.23 -11.09
C GLU A 564 -7.19 16.22 -11.06
N ARG A 565 -6.15 15.97 -11.87
CA ARG A 565 -5.00 16.88 -12.04
C ARG A 565 -5.43 18.23 -12.61
N LEU A 566 -6.36 18.22 -13.58
CA LEU A 566 -6.93 19.41 -14.18
C LEU A 566 -7.74 20.23 -13.17
N ILE A 567 -8.65 19.59 -12.41
CA ILE A 567 -9.44 20.22 -11.36
C ILE A 567 -8.54 20.83 -10.29
N SER A 568 -7.46 20.14 -9.90
CA SER A 568 -6.48 20.64 -8.94
C SER A 568 -5.77 21.90 -9.45
N SER A 569 -5.32 21.89 -10.72
CA SER A 569 -4.65 23.03 -11.36
C SER A 569 -5.59 24.24 -11.47
N ILE A 570 -6.83 24.04 -11.92
CA ILE A 570 -7.86 25.07 -12.01
C ILE A 570 -8.18 25.64 -10.62
N ARG A 571 -8.31 24.81 -9.59
CA ARG A 571 -8.53 25.26 -8.21
C ARG A 571 -7.38 26.12 -7.70
N ARG A 572 -6.13 25.74 -7.96
CA ARG A 572 -4.94 26.52 -7.59
C ARG A 572 -4.92 27.89 -8.28
N LEU A 573 -5.21 27.94 -9.58
CA LEU A 573 -5.29 29.20 -10.34
C LEU A 573 -6.43 30.09 -9.84
N ARG A 574 -7.61 29.52 -9.58
CA ARG A 574 -8.74 30.23 -8.98
C ARG A 574 -8.38 30.83 -7.63
N LEU A 575 -7.72 30.06 -6.74
CA LEU A 575 -7.29 30.56 -5.43
C LEU A 575 -6.28 31.70 -5.56
N SER A 576 -5.42 31.67 -6.57
CA SER A 576 -4.47 32.75 -6.85
C SER A 576 -5.18 34.03 -7.28
N LEU A 577 -6.21 33.94 -8.13
CA LEU A 577 -7.06 35.09 -8.49
C LEU A 577 -7.87 35.64 -7.31
N VAL A 578 -8.39 34.75 -6.45
CA VAL A 578 -9.13 35.17 -5.24
C VAL A 578 -8.22 35.96 -4.30
N LYS A 579 -6.96 35.54 -4.11
CA LYS A 579 -5.97 36.31 -3.33
C LYS A 579 -5.70 37.70 -3.90
N VAL A 580 -5.64 37.83 -5.23
CA VAL A 580 -5.51 39.14 -5.89
C VAL A 580 -6.73 40.02 -5.61
N LYS A 581 -7.94 39.46 -5.69
CA LYS A 581 -9.20 40.16 -5.42
C LYS A 581 -9.34 40.59 -3.95
N GLU A 582 -8.92 39.76 -2.99
CA GLU A 582 -9.09 39.99 -1.55
C GLU A 582 -8.02 40.90 -0.93
N SER A 583 -6.91 41.16 -1.62
CA SER A 583 -5.86 42.05 -1.11
C SER A 583 -6.32 43.52 -1.07
N VAL A 584 -6.55 44.01 0.15
CA VAL A 584 -7.04 45.35 0.55
C VAL A 584 -6.14 46.47 -0.02
N PRO A 585 -6.70 47.63 -0.44
CA PRO A 585 -5.90 48.78 -0.84
C PRO A 585 -5.26 49.44 0.39
N ALA A 586 -4.05 49.02 0.75
CA ALA A 586 -3.23 49.70 1.75
C ALA A 586 -2.18 50.58 1.05
N GLU A 587 -2.30 51.89 1.28
CA GLU A 587 -1.42 53.08 1.11
C GLU A 587 -0.23 53.16 0.11
N ASP A 588 0.18 52.11 -0.59
CA ASP A 588 1.23 52.15 -1.62
C ASP A 588 0.68 51.63 -2.96
N THR A 589 -0.05 52.51 -3.66
CA THR A 589 -0.92 52.14 -4.80
C THR A 589 -0.14 51.60 -6.01
N LEU A 590 1.11 52.01 -6.22
CA LEU A 590 1.85 51.71 -7.46
C LEU A 590 2.58 50.35 -7.42
N THR A 591 3.16 49.97 -6.28
CA THR A 591 3.91 48.71 -6.12
C THR A 591 2.98 47.51 -5.91
N VAL A 592 1.85 47.73 -5.24
CA VAL A 592 0.81 46.71 -5.02
C VAL A 592 0.05 46.41 -6.32
N ALA A 593 -0.23 47.44 -7.14
CA ALA A 593 -0.86 47.24 -8.46
C ALA A 593 0.05 46.43 -9.41
N GLY A 594 1.35 46.71 -9.44
CA GLY A 594 2.33 45.95 -10.22
C GLY A 594 2.38 44.48 -9.83
N ARG A 595 2.41 44.18 -8.53
CA ARG A 595 2.41 42.79 -8.03
C ARG A 595 1.09 42.06 -8.31
N LYS A 596 -0.05 42.76 -8.25
CA LYS A 596 -1.36 42.19 -8.62
C LYS A 596 -1.43 41.85 -10.12
N SER A 597 -0.93 42.74 -10.97
CA SER A 597 -0.85 42.54 -12.42
C SER A 597 0.08 41.36 -12.78
N GLU A 598 1.25 41.26 -12.14
CA GLU A 598 2.17 40.13 -12.33
C GLU A 598 1.55 38.77 -11.96
N ILE A 599 0.77 38.70 -10.88
CA ILE A 599 0.06 37.47 -10.49
C ILE A 599 -1.04 37.12 -11.50
N ILE A 600 -1.77 38.10 -12.01
CA ILE A 600 -2.80 37.89 -13.04
C ILE A 600 -2.14 37.39 -14.33
N GLU A 601 -1.04 38.00 -14.77
CA GLU A 601 -0.30 37.57 -15.96
C GLU A 601 0.22 36.13 -15.82
N ASN A 602 0.75 35.78 -14.65
CA ASN A 602 1.15 34.40 -14.34
C ASN A 602 -0.03 33.42 -14.38
N VAL A 603 -1.21 33.81 -13.89
CA VAL A 603 -2.42 32.97 -13.98
C VAL A 603 -2.87 32.81 -15.44
N VAL A 604 -2.85 33.89 -16.24
CA VAL A 604 -3.26 33.87 -17.65
C VAL A 604 -2.31 33.03 -18.50
N THR A 605 -1.00 33.16 -18.28
CA THR A 605 0.01 32.35 -18.98
C THR A 605 -0.14 30.87 -18.65
N GLU A 606 -0.33 30.53 -17.38
CA GLU A 606 -0.54 29.14 -16.96
C GLU A 606 -1.89 28.58 -17.46
N ALA A 607 -2.96 29.38 -17.45
CA ALA A 607 -4.25 29.01 -18.02
C ALA A 607 -4.15 28.78 -19.54
N LYS A 608 -3.39 29.60 -20.27
CA LYS A 608 -3.11 29.40 -21.70
C LYS A 608 -2.32 28.11 -21.94
N LEU A 609 -1.34 27.78 -21.09
CA LEU A 609 -0.62 26.50 -21.16
C LEU A 609 -1.55 25.31 -20.92
N LEU A 610 -2.47 25.39 -19.95
CA LEU A 610 -3.50 24.37 -19.72
C LEU A 610 -4.44 24.24 -20.93
N LYS A 611 -4.84 25.37 -21.55
CA LYS A 611 -5.65 25.38 -22.78
C LYS A 611 -4.93 24.68 -23.93
N THR A 612 -3.64 24.92 -24.10
CA THR A 612 -2.80 24.24 -25.10
C THR A 612 -2.66 22.75 -24.80
N ALA A 613 -2.44 22.39 -23.53
CA ALA A 613 -2.33 20.99 -23.10
C ALA A 613 -3.63 20.21 -23.42
N LEU A 614 -4.80 20.78 -23.10
CA LEU A 614 -6.12 20.21 -23.41
C LEU A 614 -6.41 20.13 -24.91
N GLY A 615 -5.87 21.05 -25.71
CA GLY A 615 -5.95 21.00 -27.17
C GLY A 615 -4.98 20.01 -27.82
N SER A 616 -3.91 19.62 -27.11
CA SER A 616 -2.87 18.70 -27.59
C SER A 616 -3.10 17.23 -27.21
N THR A 617 -4.05 16.95 -26.32
CA THR A 617 -4.50 15.59 -26.04
C THR A 617 -5.20 15.02 -27.27
N LEU A 618 -4.54 14.10 -27.98
CA LEU A 618 -5.16 13.35 -29.07
C LEU A 618 -6.49 12.76 -28.57
N PRO A 619 -7.56 12.78 -29.38
CA PRO A 619 -8.74 12.00 -29.07
C PRO A 619 -8.29 10.54 -28.91
N VAL A 620 -8.39 10.03 -27.69
CA VAL A 620 -8.27 8.60 -27.44
C VAL A 620 -9.35 8.00 -28.33
N SER A 621 -8.91 7.33 -29.40
CA SER A 621 -9.79 6.69 -30.36
C SER A 621 -10.80 5.83 -29.58
N TRP A 622 -12.04 5.68 -30.00
CA TRP A 622 -12.45 4.57 -30.83
C TRP A 622 -13.91 4.80 -31.27
N SER A 623 -14.14 4.72 -32.58
CA SER A 623 -15.34 4.10 -33.13
C SER A 623 -14.99 3.61 -34.52
N ALA A 624 -14.58 2.34 -34.61
CA ALA A 624 -14.57 1.59 -35.87
C ALA A 624 -15.86 0.78 -35.91
N GLU A 625 -16.96 1.45 -36.22
CA GLU A 625 -18.16 0.80 -36.77
C GLU A 625 -18.49 1.53 -38.06
N VAL A 626 -18.44 0.74 -39.12
CA VAL A 626 -18.76 1.10 -40.49
C VAL A 626 -20.25 1.42 -40.54
N ASP A 627 -20.65 2.66 -40.78
CA ASP A 627 -21.51 2.96 -41.93
C ASP A 627 -21.66 4.46 -42.24
N ASP A 628 -21.71 4.69 -43.54
CA ASP A 628 -22.15 5.81 -44.38
C ASP A 628 -21.96 7.30 -43.99
N GLY A 629 -21.58 8.06 -45.02
CA GLY A 629 -21.01 9.40 -44.91
C GLY A 629 -21.88 10.47 -44.28
N VAL A 630 -21.24 11.36 -43.51
CA VAL A 630 -21.29 12.84 -43.61
C VAL A 630 -20.43 13.42 -42.47
N SER A 631 -19.44 14.25 -42.87
CA SER A 631 -18.71 15.24 -42.08
C SER A 631 -17.92 14.78 -40.85
N SER A 632 -16.59 14.75 -41.00
CA SER A 632 -15.60 14.70 -39.92
C SER A 632 -15.69 15.95 -39.03
N VAL A 633 -16.62 15.96 -38.09
CA VAL A 633 -16.55 16.88 -36.94
C VAL A 633 -15.60 16.27 -35.94
N GLU A 634 -14.46 16.92 -35.77
CA GLU A 634 -13.45 16.67 -34.74
C GLU A 634 -14.14 16.62 -33.37
N LYS A 635 -14.43 15.41 -32.89
CA LYS A 635 -15.13 15.18 -31.63
C LYS A 635 -14.11 15.35 -30.50
N VAL A 636 -14.07 16.55 -29.94
CA VAL A 636 -13.34 16.83 -28.69
C VAL A 636 -13.94 15.97 -27.58
N ASP A 637 -13.10 15.26 -26.83
CA ASP A 637 -13.52 14.47 -25.66
C ASP A 637 -14.27 15.34 -24.64
N CYS A 638 -15.30 14.81 -23.99
CA CYS A 638 -16.15 15.58 -23.08
C CYS A 638 -15.36 16.13 -21.88
N VAL A 639 -14.30 15.44 -21.46
CA VAL A 639 -13.38 15.91 -20.41
C VAL A 639 -12.54 17.10 -20.89
N SER A 640 -12.04 17.03 -22.13
CA SER A 640 -11.29 18.12 -22.75
C SER A 640 -12.19 19.35 -22.98
N ALA A 641 -13.45 19.14 -23.39
CA ALA A 641 -14.42 20.21 -23.57
C ALA A 641 -14.77 20.91 -22.24
N ALA A 642 -15.05 20.15 -21.18
CA ALA A 642 -15.30 20.72 -19.85
C ALA A 642 -14.06 21.43 -19.30
N GLY A 643 -12.87 20.88 -19.53
CA GLY A 643 -11.60 21.52 -19.21
C GLY A 643 -11.42 22.87 -19.90
N PHE A 644 -11.74 22.91 -21.19
CA PHE A 644 -11.66 24.13 -21.99
C PHE A 644 -12.60 25.22 -21.47
N GLU A 645 -13.86 24.87 -21.16
CA GLU A 645 -14.83 25.81 -20.57
C GLU A 645 -14.34 26.37 -19.22
N MET A 646 -13.79 25.53 -18.34
CA MET A 646 -13.27 25.98 -17.05
C MET A 646 -12.04 26.91 -17.19
N VAL A 647 -11.15 26.62 -18.14
CA VAL A 647 -9.98 27.46 -18.43
C VAL A 647 -10.40 28.79 -19.08
N GLU A 648 -11.40 28.79 -19.95
CA GLU A 648 -11.93 30.03 -20.53
C GLU A 648 -12.61 30.92 -19.49
N LEU A 649 -13.33 30.33 -18.52
CA LEU A 649 -13.87 31.08 -17.39
C LEU A 649 -12.76 31.69 -16.51
N LEU A 650 -11.63 30.98 -16.31
CA LEU A 650 -10.48 31.51 -15.58
C LEU A 650 -9.82 32.67 -16.31
N ILE A 651 -9.64 32.58 -17.63
CA ILE A 651 -9.08 33.66 -18.45
C ILE A 651 -10.01 34.87 -18.40
N LEU A 652 -11.32 34.67 -18.61
CA LEU A 652 -12.31 35.76 -18.52
C LEU A 652 -12.33 36.42 -17.14
N ALA A 653 -12.24 35.64 -16.06
CA ALA A 653 -12.17 36.18 -14.70
C ALA A 653 -10.88 36.97 -14.45
N SER A 654 -9.77 36.57 -15.07
CA SER A 654 -8.48 37.26 -15.01
C SER A 654 -8.57 38.61 -15.74
N ASP A 655 -9.12 38.62 -16.96
CA ASP A 655 -9.33 39.84 -17.75
C ASP A 655 -10.25 40.83 -17.03
N LEU A 656 -11.34 40.35 -16.40
CA LEU A 656 -12.24 41.18 -15.61
C LEU A 656 -11.55 41.78 -14.37
N LEU A 657 -10.62 41.05 -13.75
CA LEU A 657 -9.87 41.50 -12.59
C LEU A 657 -8.78 42.51 -12.99
N GLU A 658 -8.12 42.31 -14.12
CA GLU A 658 -7.15 43.24 -14.70
C GLU A 658 -7.79 44.59 -15.07
N ASN A 659 -8.98 44.54 -15.68
CA ASN A 659 -9.82 45.72 -15.96
C ASN A 659 -10.34 46.43 -14.70
N SER A 660 -10.23 45.82 -13.52
CA SER A 660 -10.59 46.45 -12.23
C SER A 660 -9.40 47.07 -11.49
N ILE A 661 -8.17 46.73 -11.92
CA ILE A 661 -6.90 47.23 -11.35
C ILE A 661 -6.35 48.40 -12.18
N THR A 662 -6.64 48.43 -13.48
CA THR A 662 -6.45 49.59 -14.38
C THR A 662 -7.54 50.64 -14.17
#